data_AF-A0A453AU08-F1
#
_entry.id   AF-A0A453AU08-F1
#
_cell.length_a   1.000
_cell.length_b   1.000
_cell.length_c   1.000
_cell.angle_alpha   90.00
_cell.angle_beta   90.00
_cell.angle_gamma   90.00
#
_symmetry.space_group_name_H-M   'P 1'
#
loop_
_entity.id
_entity.type
_entity.pdbx_description
1 polymer ?
#
loop_
_entity_poly.entity_id
_entity_poly.type
_entity_poly.pdbx_seq_one_letter_code
_entity_poly.pdbx_strand_id
1 'polypeptide(L)'
;SWAVSARAVLDLPRRRAPQKPAQEAADLNDILAERGACGVGFVANLSNEPSFNVVRDALTALGCMEHRGGCGSDNDSGDGAGLMSGIPWDLFDDWASKEGLAPFERTHTGVGMVFLPQNENSMAEAKAAVEKVFTDEGLEVLGWRPVPFNLSVVGRNAKETMPNILQIFVRIAKEDDADDIERELYICRKLIERATKSASWADELYFCSLSSRTIIYKGMLRSEVLGQFYLDLKNELYKSPFAIYHRRFSTNTSPRWPLAQPMRLLGHNGEINTIQGNLNWMRSREATIQSPVWRGRENELRPFGDPKASDSANLDSAAELLLRSGRSPAEAMMMLVPEAYKNHPTLSVKYPEVIDFYEYYKGQMEAWDGPALLLFSDGRTVGACLDRNGLRPARYWKTSDGFVYVASEVGVIPMDESKVVMKGRLGPGMMITVDLETGQVLENTEVKKNVASAKPYGTWLQESTRSIKPVNFQSSPVMDNETILRHQQAFGYSSEDVQMVIETMASQGKEPTFCMGDDIPLAVLSQKPHMLFDYFKQRFAQVTNPAIDPLREGLVMSLEVNIGKRGNILEVGPENADQVTLSSPVLNEGELESLLKDPKLKPKVLSTYFNIRKGLDGSLENAIKALCEEADAAVRSGSQLLVLSDRSEALEPTRPAVPILLAVGAIHQHLIQNGLRMSASIVADTAQCFSTHQFACLIGYGASAICPYLALETCRQWRLSNKTVNLMRNGKMPTVTIEQAQRNFIK
;
A
#
# COMPACT_ATOMS: atom_id res chain seq x y z
N SER A 1 -54.56 1.08 5.89
CA SER A 1 -54.43 1.31 4.44
C SER A 1 -53.24 2.23 4.27
N TRP A 2 -51.99 1.76 4.27
CA TRP A 2 -51.33 0.73 3.46
C TRP A 2 -51.42 1.00 1.95
N ALA A 3 -50.25 1.37 1.43
CA ALA A 3 -49.74 1.21 0.07
C ALA A 3 -50.31 2.07 -1.07
N VAL A 4 -49.35 2.56 -1.87
CA VAL A 4 -49.39 2.94 -3.29
C VAL A 4 -49.12 4.42 -3.53
N SER A 5 -47.83 4.75 -3.63
CA SER A 5 -47.28 5.63 -4.68
C SER A 5 -45.74 5.60 -4.62
N ALA A 6 -45.19 4.40 -4.84
CA ALA A 6 -43.80 4.20 -5.23
C ALA A 6 -43.85 3.33 -6.49
N ARG A 7 -43.09 3.72 -7.53
CA ARG A 7 -43.05 3.19 -8.92
C ARG A 7 -44.05 3.81 -9.89
N ALA A 8 -43.63 4.87 -10.58
CA ALA A 8 -43.89 5.08 -12.01
C ALA A 8 -43.21 6.34 -12.57
N VAL A 9 -41.90 6.53 -12.39
CA VAL A 9 -41.10 7.42 -13.29
C VAL A 9 -39.66 6.89 -13.36
N LEU A 10 -39.52 5.66 -13.84
CA LEU A 10 -38.28 5.17 -14.45
C LEU A 10 -38.66 4.83 -15.89
N ASP A 11 -38.29 5.69 -16.83
CA ASP A 11 -37.70 5.26 -18.09
C ASP A 11 -37.29 6.45 -18.94
N LEU A 12 -35.97 6.61 -19.08
CA LEU A 12 -35.28 7.02 -20.30
C LEU A 12 -33.76 6.98 -20.00
N PRO A 13 -33.00 5.99 -20.49
CA PRO A 13 -31.55 6.04 -20.41
C PRO A 13 -31.04 7.07 -21.42
N ARG A 14 -30.62 8.24 -20.94
CA ARG A 14 -29.76 9.14 -21.72
C ARG A 14 -28.46 8.39 -22.01
N ARG A 15 -28.18 8.12 -23.30
CA ARG A 15 -26.86 7.74 -23.79
C ARG A 15 -25.83 8.73 -23.23
N ARG A 16 -25.09 8.32 -22.20
CA ARG A 16 -23.89 9.04 -21.76
C ARG A 16 -22.86 8.89 -22.88
N ALA A 17 -22.32 10.02 -23.34
CA ALA A 17 -21.05 10.03 -24.07
C ALA A 17 -20.01 9.24 -23.25
N PRO A 18 -19.00 8.62 -23.90
CA PRO A 18 -17.98 7.86 -23.17
C PRO A 18 -17.36 8.76 -22.10
N GLN A 19 -17.70 8.51 -20.84
CA GLN A 19 -17.05 9.18 -19.72
C GLN A 19 -15.59 8.77 -19.77
N LYS A 20 -14.68 9.74 -19.72
CA LYS A 20 -13.30 9.47 -19.30
C LYS A 20 -13.40 8.60 -18.04
N PRO A 21 -12.63 7.50 -17.92
CA PRO A 21 -12.65 6.69 -16.71
C PRO A 21 -12.42 7.62 -15.51
N ALA A 22 -13.46 7.82 -14.70
CA ALA A 22 -13.36 8.63 -13.50
C ALA A 22 -12.47 7.85 -12.51
N GLN A 23 -11.45 8.50 -11.98
CA GLN A 23 -10.59 7.88 -10.97
C GLN A 23 -11.38 7.79 -9.65
N GLU A 24 -11.96 6.62 -9.37
CA GLU A 24 -12.62 6.22 -8.10
C GLU A 24 -11.71 6.47 -6.88
N ALA A 25 -12.16 6.44 -5.62
CA ALA A 25 -11.28 6.05 -4.49
C ALA A 25 -11.49 4.55 -4.20
N ALA A 26 -10.55 3.88 -3.53
CA ALA A 26 -10.73 2.46 -3.21
C ALA A 26 -11.86 2.31 -2.17
N ASP A 27 -12.89 1.53 -2.50
CA ASP A 27 -14.00 1.24 -1.58
C ASP A 27 -13.51 0.35 -0.44
N LEU A 28 -13.85 0.74 0.78
CA LEU A 28 -13.50 0.02 1.99
C LEU A 28 -14.16 -1.37 2.05
N ASN A 29 -15.37 -1.53 1.50
CA ASN A 29 -16.08 -2.81 1.55
C ASN A 29 -15.38 -3.88 0.72
N ASP A 30 -14.82 -3.50 -0.43
CA ASP A 30 -14.06 -4.40 -1.30
C ASP A 30 -12.75 -4.86 -0.63
N ILE A 31 -12.09 -3.95 0.10
CA ILE A 31 -10.83 -4.22 0.81
C ILE A 31 -11.02 -5.17 2.00
N LEU A 32 -12.14 -5.07 2.72
CA LEU A 32 -12.37 -5.83 3.96
C LEU A 32 -12.60 -7.34 3.75
N ALA A 33 -12.81 -7.78 2.51
CA ALA A 33 -13.25 -9.13 2.19
C ALA A 33 -12.15 -10.20 2.19
N GLU A 34 -10.86 -9.87 2.26
CA GLU A 34 -9.77 -10.86 2.10
C GLU A 34 -8.64 -10.70 3.13
N ARG A 35 -8.32 -11.77 3.91
CA ARG A 35 -7.23 -11.80 4.92
C ARG A 35 -6.63 -13.21 5.10
N GLY A 36 -5.39 -13.31 5.60
CA GLY A 36 -4.70 -14.60 5.78
C GLY A 36 -3.38 -14.63 6.57
N ALA A 37 -2.96 -15.82 6.99
CA ALA A 37 -1.63 -16.14 7.52
C ALA A 37 -1.07 -17.35 6.76
N CYS A 38 0.23 -17.43 6.48
CA CYS A 38 0.70 -18.39 5.47
C CYS A 38 1.94 -19.18 5.93
N GLY A 39 2.34 -20.16 5.13
CA GLY A 39 3.69 -20.73 5.12
C GLY A 39 4.36 -20.39 3.78
N VAL A 40 5.60 -19.93 3.81
CA VAL A 40 6.31 -19.47 2.61
C VAL A 40 7.81 -19.71 2.74
N GLY A 41 8.50 -19.91 1.61
CA GLY A 41 9.95 -20.02 1.55
C GLY A 41 10.48 -20.17 0.13
N PHE A 42 11.81 -20.25 0.00
CA PHE A 42 12.48 -20.55 -1.26
C PHE A 42 13.65 -21.53 -1.09
N VAL A 43 14.00 -22.18 -2.19
CA VAL A 43 15.22 -22.98 -2.38
C VAL A 43 15.98 -22.42 -3.58
N ALA A 44 17.30 -22.26 -3.46
CA ALA A 44 18.15 -21.75 -4.54
C ALA A 44 19.48 -22.52 -4.63
N ASN A 45 19.89 -22.85 -5.85
CA ASN A 45 21.20 -23.42 -6.16
C ASN A 45 22.17 -22.31 -6.58
N LEU A 46 23.25 -22.12 -5.81
CA LEU A 46 24.24 -21.06 -6.04
C LEU A 46 25.08 -21.25 -7.32
N SER A 47 25.13 -22.47 -7.87
CA SER A 47 25.80 -22.71 -9.16
C SER A 47 24.93 -22.38 -10.37
N ASN A 48 23.68 -21.93 -10.16
CA ASN A 48 22.67 -21.68 -11.19
C ASN A 48 22.35 -22.89 -12.09
N GLU A 49 22.70 -24.10 -11.67
CA GLU A 49 22.44 -25.31 -12.45
C GLU A 49 20.99 -25.76 -12.22
N PRO A 50 20.15 -25.83 -13.28
CA PRO A 50 18.78 -26.29 -13.13
C PRO A 50 18.73 -27.74 -12.67
N SER A 51 17.98 -28.00 -11.60
CA SER A 51 17.86 -29.34 -11.04
C SER A 51 16.42 -29.66 -10.65
N PHE A 52 16.01 -30.91 -10.88
CA PHE A 52 14.74 -31.42 -10.37
C PHE A 52 14.75 -31.52 -8.84
N ASN A 53 15.93 -31.65 -8.21
CA ASN A 53 16.04 -31.69 -6.75
C ASN A 53 15.54 -30.39 -6.11
N VAL A 54 15.79 -29.23 -6.71
CA VAL A 54 15.29 -27.93 -6.23
C VAL A 54 13.75 -27.95 -6.16
N VAL A 55 13.10 -28.46 -7.21
CA VAL A 55 11.63 -28.55 -7.30
C VAL A 55 11.10 -29.55 -6.27
N ARG A 56 11.72 -30.73 -6.16
CA ARG A 56 11.35 -31.75 -5.18
C ARG A 56 11.47 -31.25 -3.75
N ASP A 57 12.55 -30.56 -3.43
CA ASP A 57 12.81 -30.06 -2.08
C ASP A 57 11.83 -28.92 -1.74
N ALA A 58 11.49 -28.06 -2.71
CA ALA A 58 10.45 -27.04 -2.54
C ALA A 58 9.05 -27.65 -2.33
N LEU A 59 8.67 -28.71 -3.05
CA LEU A 59 7.40 -29.42 -2.84
C LEU A 59 7.36 -30.12 -1.47
N THR A 60 8.49 -30.68 -1.03
CA THR A 60 8.62 -31.28 0.31
C THR A 60 8.42 -30.23 1.39
N ALA A 61 9.10 -29.07 1.25
CA ALA A 61 8.96 -27.96 2.17
C ALA A 61 7.54 -27.38 2.20
N LEU A 62 6.90 -27.28 1.04
CA LEU A 62 5.51 -26.87 0.92
C LEU A 62 4.58 -27.82 1.70
N GLY A 63 4.77 -29.13 1.57
CA GLY A 63 4.04 -30.14 2.34
C GLY A 63 4.17 -29.96 3.85
N CYS A 64 5.37 -29.62 4.34
CA CYS A 64 5.60 -29.30 5.74
C CYS A 64 4.90 -28.03 6.23
N MET A 65 4.37 -27.18 5.34
CA MET A 65 3.62 -25.97 5.70
C MET A 65 2.11 -26.19 5.81
N GLU A 66 1.60 -27.42 5.67
CA GLU A 66 0.14 -27.66 5.65
C GLU A 66 -0.55 -27.19 6.94
N HIS A 67 0.10 -27.32 8.11
CA HIS A 67 -0.44 -26.82 9.39
C HIS A 67 -0.54 -25.30 9.49
N ARG A 68 0.05 -24.56 8.54
CA ARG A 68 -0.08 -23.10 8.40
C ARG A 68 -1.09 -22.69 7.34
N GLY A 69 -1.65 -23.64 6.59
CA GLY A 69 -2.67 -23.41 5.59
C GLY A 69 -4.08 -23.60 6.13
N GLY A 70 -5.05 -23.06 5.41
CA GLY A 70 -6.47 -23.30 5.68
C GLY A 70 -7.11 -24.24 4.66
N CYS A 71 -8.21 -24.88 5.05
CA CYS A 71 -9.03 -25.72 4.18
C CYS A 71 -10.47 -25.21 4.19
N GLY A 72 -11.15 -25.38 3.05
CA GLY A 72 -12.56 -25.06 2.88
C GLY A 72 -13.47 -26.01 3.66
N SER A 73 -14.78 -25.76 3.55
CA SER A 73 -15.82 -26.49 4.29
C SER A 73 -15.92 -27.99 3.99
N ASP A 74 -15.31 -28.45 2.89
CA ASP A 74 -15.25 -29.87 2.51
C ASP A 74 -14.06 -30.62 3.14
N ASN A 75 -13.22 -29.94 3.94
CA ASN A 75 -12.00 -30.45 4.56
C ASN A 75 -10.97 -31.03 3.58
N ASP A 76 -11.06 -30.70 2.28
CA ASP A 76 -10.16 -31.21 1.25
C ASP A 76 -9.66 -30.11 0.31
N SER A 77 -10.54 -29.17 -0.08
CA SER A 77 -10.16 -28.00 -0.87
C SER A 77 -9.30 -27.05 -0.04
N GLY A 78 -8.02 -26.90 -0.39
CA GLY A 78 -7.14 -25.96 0.31
C GLY A 78 -7.34 -24.51 -0.13
N ASP A 79 -7.09 -23.56 0.77
CA ASP A 79 -7.21 -22.10 0.53
C ASP A 79 -6.21 -21.52 -0.49
N GLY A 80 -5.30 -22.34 -1.01
CA GLY A 80 -4.31 -21.97 -2.01
C GLY A 80 -2.94 -22.55 -1.69
N ALA A 81 -2.30 -23.15 -2.69
CA ALA A 81 -0.91 -23.55 -2.67
C ALA A 81 -0.28 -23.30 -4.05
N GLY A 82 1.02 -23.04 -4.09
CA GLY A 82 1.71 -22.82 -5.36
C GLY A 82 3.23 -22.81 -5.27
N LEU A 83 3.83 -22.86 -6.46
CA LEU A 83 5.26 -22.90 -6.72
C LEU A 83 5.59 -21.96 -7.89
N MET A 84 6.53 -21.04 -7.67
CA MET A 84 7.21 -20.28 -8.72
C MET A 84 8.58 -20.90 -8.96
N SER A 85 8.99 -21.00 -10.21
CA SER A 85 10.33 -21.47 -10.59
C SER A 85 10.81 -20.76 -11.86
N GLY A 86 12.08 -21.00 -12.23
CA GLY A 86 12.52 -20.78 -13.61
C GLY A 86 11.73 -21.67 -14.59
N ILE A 87 11.63 -21.23 -15.85
CA ILE A 87 10.90 -21.97 -16.90
C ILE A 87 11.58 -23.32 -17.22
N PRO A 88 10.85 -24.45 -17.16
CA PRO A 88 11.39 -25.78 -17.44
C PRO A 88 11.46 -26.04 -18.95
N TRP A 89 12.35 -25.34 -19.66
CA TRP A 89 12.41 -25.41 -21.13
C TRP A 89 12.58 -26.84 -21.68
N ASP A 90 13.34 -27.71 -21.00
CA ASP A 90 13.54 -29.10 -21.43
C ASP A 90 12.22 -29.90 -21.48
N LEU A 91 11.30 -29.63 -20.54
CA LEU A 91 9.95 -30.22 -20.53
C LEU A 91 9.11 -29.71 -21.70
N PHE A 92 9.23 -28.42 -22.01
CA PHE A 92 8.46 -27.78 -23.09
C PHE A 92 8.99 -28.14 -24.48
N ASP A 93 10.31 -28.28 -24.65
CA ASP A 93 10.92 -28.76 -25.88
C ASP A 93 10.54 -30.22 -26.16
N ASP A 94 10.47 -31.08 -25.14
CA ASP A 94 9.96 -32.46 -25.26
C ASP A 94 8.48 -32.50 -25.69
N TRP A 95 7.64 -31.64 -25.11
CA TRP A 95 6.25 -31.50 -25.55
C TRP A 95 6.13 -30.98 -26.98
N ALA A 96 6.87 -29.92 -27.33
CA ALA A 96 6.85 -29.32 -28.66
C ALA A 96 7.25 -30.34 -29.74
N SER A 97 8.30 -31.13 -29.48
CA SER A 97 8.75 -32.21 -30.36
C SER A 97 7.66 -33.26 -30.60
N LYS A 98 6.91 -33.65 -29.56
CA LYS A 98 5.80 -34.61 -29.67
C LYS A 98 4.61 -34.08 -30.47
N GLU A 99 4.37 -32.78 -30.42
CA GLU A 99 3.32 -32.09 -31.20
C GLU A 99 3.78 -31.70 -32.62
N GLY A 100 5.05 -31.96 -32.97
CA GLY A 100 5.62 -31.61 -34.28
C GLY A 100 5.95 -30.12 -34.43
N LEU A 101 6.10 -29.39 -33.33
CA LEU A 101 6.52 -28.00 -33.28
C LEU A 101 8.06 -27.88 -33.29
N ALA A 102 8.56 -26.74 -33.77
CA ALA A 102 9.99 -26.43 -33.68
C ALA A 102 10.40 -26.19 -32.21
N PRO A 103 11.66 -26.48 -31.84
CA PRO A 103 12.20 -26.12 -30.53
C PRO A 103 12.06 -24.63 -30.24
N PHE A 104 11.82 -24.27 -28.98
CA PHE A 104 11.63 -22.88 -28.61
C PHE A 104 12.96 -22.13 -28.56
N GLU A 105 12.98 -20.91 -29.09
CA GLU A 105 14.09 -20.00 -28.89
C GLU A 105 13.97 -19.37 -27.49
N ARG A 106 14.59 -20.00 -26.50
CA ARG A 106 14.41 -19.71 -25.06
C ARG A 106 14.59 -18.23 -24.70
N THR A 107 15.49 -17.52 -25.37
CA THR A 107 15.77 -16.09 -25.10
C THR A 107 14.70 -15.15 -25.66
N HIS A 108 13.97 -15.57 -26.70
CA HIS A 108 12.97 -14.78 -27.41
C HIS A 108 11.56 -15.36 -27.26
N THR A 109 11.34 -16.29 -26.33
CA THR A 109 10.05 -16.94 -26.12
C THR A 109 9.57 -16.69 -24.70
N GLY A 110 8.35 -16.14 -24.57
CA GLY A 110 7.62 -16.04 -23.32
C GLY A 110 6.62 -17.18 -23.17
N VAL A 111 6.38 -17.58 -21.92
CA VAL A 111 5.35 -18.56 -21.56
C VAL A 111 4.32 -17.91 -20.63
N GLY A 112 3.06 -17.95 -21.02
CA GLY A 112 1.94 -17.55 -20.20
C GLY A 112 1.30 -18.76 -19.54
N MET A 113 1.25 -18.82 -18.21
CA MET A 113 0.38 -19.77 -17.49
C MET A 113 -0.96 -19.11 -17.25
N VAL A 114 -2.02 -19.63 -17.90
CA VAL A 114 -3.30 -18.95 -18.01
C VAL A 114 -4.43 -19.82 -17.45
N PHE A 115 -5.23 -19.22 -16.58
CA PHE A 115 -6.56 -19.69 -16.22
C PHE A 115 -7.56 -19.11 -17.19
N LEU A 116 -8.36 -19.98 -17.79
CA LEU A 116 -9.38 -19.66 -18.79
C LEU A 116 -10.77 -20.06 -18.29
N PRO A 117 -11.83 -19.46 -18.84
CA PRO A 117 -13.21 -19.79 -18.49
C PRO A 117 -13.51 -21.27 -18.61
N GLN A 118 -14.36 -21.80 -17.73
CA GLN A 118 -14.76 -23.23 -17.76
C GLN A 118 -15.55 -23.58 -19.01
N ASN A 119 -16.41 -22.67 -19.46
CA ASN A 119 -17.26 -22.87 -20.63
C ASN A 119 -16.42 -22.84 -21.92
N GLU A 120 -16.59 -23.85 -22.78
CA GLU A 120 -15.81 -24.00 -24.01
C GLU A 120 -15.93 -22.81 -24.98
N ASN A 121 -17.12 -22.21 -25.11
CA ASN A 121 -17.32 -21.05 -25.98
C ASN A 121 -16.61 -19.81 -25.41
N SER A 122 -16.78 -19.55 -24.11
CA SER A 122 -16.09 -18.45 -23.44
C SER A 122 -14.57 -18.64 -23.43
N MET A 123 -14.08 -19.88 -23.32
CA MET A 123 -12.67 -20.21 -23.46
C MET A 123 -12.15 -19.89 -24.87
N ALA A 124 -12.89 -20.27 -25.91
CA ALA A 124 -12.51 -19.98 -27.30
C ALA A 124 -12.46 -18.47 -27.56
N GLU A 125 -13.44 -17.71 -27.07
CA GLU A 125 -13.46 -16.25 -27.12
C GLU A 125 -12.28 -15.63 -26.36
N ALA A 126 -11.98 -16.12 -25.16
CA ALA A 126 -10.86 -15.66 -24.35
C ALA A 126 -9.52 -15.91 -25.04
N LYS A 127 -9.31 -17.11 -25.60
CA LYS A 127 -8.10 -17.44 -26.38
C LYS A 127 -7.96 -16.52 -27.59
N ALA A 128 -9.02 -16.32 -28.37
CA ALA A 128 -8.99 -15.45 -29.54
C ALA A 128 -8.68 -14.00 -29.16
N ALA A 129 -9.22 -13.50 -28.03
CA ALA A 129 -8.91 -12.16 -27.53
C ALA A 129 -7.43 -12.03 -27.11
N VAL A 130 -6.89 -13.04 -26.43
CA VAL A 130 -5.47 -13.10 -26.04
C VAL A 130 -4.56 -13.11 -27.26
N GLU A 131 -4.80 -14.03 -28.21
CA GLU A 131 -4.03 -14.16 -29.44
C GLU A 131 -4.06 -12.89 -30.29
N LYS A 132 -5.22 -12.24 -30.35
CA LYS A 132 -5.38 -10.98 -31.06
C LYS A 132 -4.48 -9.90 -30.49
N VAL A 133 -4.43 -9.73 -29.16
CA VAL A 133 -3.55 -8.71 -28.55
C VAL A 133 -2.08 -9.01 -28.84
N PHE A 134 -1.64 -10.27 -28.71
CA PHE A 134 -0.28 -10.63 -29.08
C PHE A 134 0.03 -10.31 -30.55
N THR A 135 -0.87 -10.64 -31.46
CA THR A 135 -0.72 -10.36 -32.89
C THR A 135 -0.70 -8.85 -33.18
N ASP A 136 -1.58 -8.08 -32.55
CA ASP A 136 -1.67 -6.62 -32.68
C ASP A 136 -0.37 -5.93 -32.19
N GLU A 137 0.25 -6.46 -31.14
CA GLU A 137 1.56 -6.02 -30.63
C GLU A 137 2.74 -6.56 -31.48
N GLY A 138 2.46 -7.44 -32.44
CA GLY A 138 3.44 -8.01 -33.37
C GLY A 138 4.28 -9.14 -32.78
N LEU A 139 3.75 -9.83 -31.77
CA LEU A 139 4.30 -11.07 -31.22
C LEU A 139 3.66 -12.27 -31.93
N GLU A 140 4.42 -13.35 -32.08
CA GLU A 140 3.93 -14.57 -32.74
C GLU A 140 3.49 -15.60 -31.72
N VAL A 141 2.22 -16.01 -31.78
CA VAL A 141 1.71 -17.11 -30.95
C VAL A 141 2.17 -18.44 -31.55
N LEU A 142 3.04 -19.14 -30.83
CA LEU A 142 3.60 -20.43 -31.25
C LEU A 142 2.65 -21.60 -30.98
N GLY A 143 1.82 -21.49 -29.94
CA GLY A 143 0.80 -22.50 -29.65
C GLY A 143 0.29 -22.47 -28.23
N TRP A 144 -0.73 -23.29 -28.00
CA TRP A 144 -1.32 -23.54 -26.68
C TRP A 144 -1.06 -24.98 -26.25
N ARG A 145 -0.60 -25.15 -25.02
CA ARG A 145 -0.41 -26.44 -24.35
C ARG A 145 -1.43 -26.61 -23.24
N PRO A 146 -2.30 -27.63 -23.30
CA PRO A 146 -3.08 -28.06 -22.14
C PRO A 146 -2.14 -28.54 -21.03
N VAL A 147 -2.28 -28.01 -19.81
CA VAL A 147 -1.43 -28.43 -18.70
C VAL A 147 -1.90 -29.79 -18.18
N PRO A 148 -1.04 -30.82 -18.10
CA PRO A 148 -1.44 -32.13 -17.62
C PRO A 148 -1.68 -32.10 -16.10
N PHE A 149 -2.91 -32.40 -15.69
CA PHE A 149 -3.28 -32.45 -14.28
C PHE A 149 -4.13 -33.69 -13.91
N ASN A 150 -4.13 -34.05 -12.62
CA ASN A 150 -4.93 -35.12 -12.05
C ASN A 150 -6.14 -34.57 -11.26
N LEU A 151 -7.35 -34.72 -11.80
CA LEU A 151 -8.58 -34.25 -11.14
C LEU A 151 -8.99 -35.04 -9.90
N SER A 152 -8.48 -36.26 -9.70
CA SER A 152 -8.91 -37.13 -8.60
C SER A 152 -8.49 -36.63 -7.21
N VAL A 153 -7.51 -35.73 -7.16
CA VAL A 153 -6.98 -35.17 -5.91
C VAL A 153 -7.54 -33.79 -5.57
N VAL A 154 -8.46 -33.27 -6.39
CA VAL A 154 -9.05 -31.92 -6.19
C VAL A 154 -10.31 -32.05 -5.35
N GLY A 155 -10.34 -31.31 -4.23
CA GLY A 155 -11.52 -31.21 -3.38
C GLY A 155 -12.75 -30.68 -4.12
N ARG A 156 -13.94 -31.02 -3.62
CA ARG A 156 -15.22 -30.75 -4.29
C ARG A 156 -15.40 -29.26 -4.58
N ASN A 157 -15.19 -28.40 -3.58
CA ASN A 157 -15.43 -26.97 -3.72
C ASN A 157 -14.43 -26.34 -4.71
N ALA A 158 -13.15 -26.73 -4.64
CA ALA A 158 -12.12 -26.25 -5.56
C ALA A 158 -12.42 -26.67 -7.01
N LYS A 159 -12.99 -27.86 -7.20
CA LYS A 159 -13.37 -28.39 -8.51
C LYS A 159 -14.51 -27.61 -9.15
N GLU A 160 -15.48 -27.13 -8.37
CA GLU A 160 -16.60 -26.31 -8.87
C GLU A 160 -16.12 -24.99 -9.49
N THR A 161 -15.06 -24.40 -8.94
CA THR A 161 -14.48 -23.13 -9.42
C THR A 161 -13.20 -23.32 -10.25
N MET A 162 -12.84 -24.56 -10.61
CA MET A 162 -11.58 -24.87 -11.28
C MET A 162 -11.56 -24.31 -12.71
N PRO A 163 -10.60 -23.46 -13.08
CA PRO A 163 -10.51 -22.93 -14.44
C PRO A 163 -9.96 -23.98 -15.42
N ASN A 164 -10.10 -23.72 -16.71
CA ASN A 164 -9.30 -24.40 -17.71
C ASN A 164 -7.86 -23.89 -17.60
N ILE A 165 -6.88 -24.79 -17.49
CA ILE A 165 -5.47 -24.44 -17.25
C ILE A 165 -4.65 -24.74 -18.49
N LEU A 166 -4.22 -23.69 -19.19
CA LEU A 166 -3.43 -23.80 -20.40
C LEU A 166 -2.17 -22.94 -20.31
N GLN A 167 -1.17 -23.30 -21.09
CA GLN A 167 0.02 -22.50 -21.34
C GLN A 167 0.00 -21.97 -22.76
N ILE A 168 0.34 -20.69 -22.95
CA ILE A 168 0.54 -20.07 -24.26
C ILE A 168 2.03 -19.77 -24.45
N PHE A 169 2.56 -20.12 -25.61
CA PHE A 169 3.94 -19.82 -26.02
C PHE A 169 3.93 -18.70 -27.04
N VAL A 170 4.73 -17.67 -26.80
CA VAL A 170 4.74 -16.47 -27.64
C VAL A 170 6.18 -16.07 -27.94
N ARG A 171 6.51 -15.88 -29.22
CA ARG A 171 7.81 -15.39 -29.68
C ARG A 171 7.80 -13.86 -29.78
N ILE A 172 8.83 -13.25 -29.23
CA ILE A 172 9.08 -11.81 -29.23
C ILE A 172 10.21 -11.53 -30.23
N ALA A 173 9.86 -10.95 -31.37
CA ALA A 173 10.83 -10.74 -32.46
C ALA A 173 11.47 -9.34 -32.47
N LYS A 174 10.90 -8.37 -31.74
CA LYS A 174 11.27 -6.95 -31.83
C LYS A 174 12.29 -6.50 -30.79
N GLU A 175 12.51 -7.29 -29.74
CA GLU A 175 13.35 -6.92 -28.59
C GLU A 175 14.41 -8.00 -28.39
N ASP A 176 15.67 -7.59 -28.32
CA ASP A 176 16.81 -8.47 -28.04
C ASP A 176 17.24 -8.42 -26.55
N ASP A 177 16.92 -7.33 -25.85
CA ASP A 177 17.23 -7.16 -24.44
C ASP A 177 16.24 -7.95 -23.58
N ALA A 178 16.76 -8.74 -22.64
CA ALA A 178 15.94 -9.64 -21.86
C ALA A 178 15.00 -8.91 -20.88
N ASP A 179 15.33 -7.70 -20.43
CA ASP A 179 14.43 -6.90 -19.59
C ASP A 179 13.37 -6.18 -20.44
N ASP A 180 13.68 -5.79 -21.68
CA ASP A 180 12.71 -5.28 -22.66
C ASP A 180 11.69 -6.36 -23.06
N ILE A 181 12.12 -7.60 -23.27
CA ILE A 181 11.21 -8.75 -23.54
C ILE A 181 10.21 -8.92 -22.39
N GLU A 182 10.69 -8.88 -21.14
CA GLU A 182 9.82 -8.98 -19.97
C GLU A 182 8.86 -7.78 -19.85
N ARG A 183 9.30 -6.57 -20.23
CA ARG A 183 8.45 -5.37 -20.28
C ARG A 183 7.35 -5.51 -21.35
N GLU A 184 7.68 -6.04 -22.52
CA GLU A 184 6.73 -6.27 -23.60
C GLU A 184 5.64 -7.28 -23.20
N LEU A 185 6.04 -8.37 -22.53
CA LEU A 185 5.11 -9.35 -21.97
C LEU A 185 4.21 -8.73 -20.88
N TYR A 186 4.78 -7.89 -20.01
CA TYR A 186 4.00 -7.13 -19.02
C TYR A 186 2.96 -6.22 -19.69
N ILE A 187 3.35 -5.45 -20.71
CA ILE A 187 2.44 -4.59 -21.49
C ILE A 187 1.33 -5.42 -22.13
N CYS A 188 1.66 -6.51 -22.82
CA CYS A 188 0.68 -7.40 -23.44
C CYS A 188 -0.35 -7.90 -22.41
N ARG A 189 0.09 -8.30 -21.22
CA ARG A 189 -0.83 -8.73 -20.15
C ARG A 189 -1.78 -7.60 -19.73
N LYS A 190 -1.29 -6.38 -19.52
CA LYS A 190 -2.13 -5.21 -19.18
C LYS A 190 -3.12 -4.87 -20.30
N LEU A 191 -2.71 -4.99 -21.56
CA LEU A 191 -3.58 -4.77 -22.71
C LEU A 191 -4.67 -5.84 -22.81
N ILE A 192 -4.35 -7.11 -22.57
CA ILE A 192 -5.33 -8.20 -22.52
C ILE A 192 -6.35 -7.96 -21.40
N GLU A 193 -5.90 -7.65 -20.18
CA GLU A 193 -6.77 -7.31 -19.04
C GLU A 193 -7.75 -6.18 -19.42
N ARG A 194 -7.25 -5.15 -20.10
CA ARG A 194 -8.05 -4.01 -20.55
C ARG A 194 -9.02 -4.35 -21.68
N ALA A 195 -8.57 -5.10 -22.69
CA ALA A 195 -9.37 -5.48 -23.86
C ALA A 195 -10.53 -6.39 -23.47
N THR A 196 -10.34 -7.23 -22.45
CA THR A 196 -11.31 -8.24 -22.02
C THR A 196 -12.24 -7.77 -20.90
N LYS A 197 -11.96 -6.63 -20.25
CA LYS A 197 -12.70 -6.12 -19.07
C LYS A 197 -14.24 -6.09 -19.19
N SER A 198 -14.77 -5.92 -20.39
CA SER A 198 -16.23 -5.86 -20.62
C SER A 198 -16.89 -7.20 -20.98
N ALA A 199 -16.09 -8.25 -21.16
CA ALA A 199 -16.59 -9.58 -21.44
C ALA A 199 -17.23 -10.19 -20.19
N SER A 200 -18.28 -10.99 -20.38
CA SER A 200 -18.97 -11.65 -19.26
C SER A 200 -18.09 -12.67 -18.52
N TRP A 201 -17.06 -13.17 -19.20
CA TRP A 201 -16.10 -14.15 -18.68
C TRP A 201 -14.78 -13.50 -18.19
N ALA A 202 -14.69 -12.17 -18.17
CA ALA A 202 -13.44 -11.45 -17.86
C ALA A 202 -12.85 -11.84 -16.50
N ASP A 203 -13.69 -12.06 -15.49
CA ASP A 203 -13.26 -12.43 -14.13
C ASP A 203 -12.69 -13.86 -14.05
N GLU A 204 -12.90 -14.70 -15.08
CA GLU A 204 -12.35 -16.06 -15.18
C GLU A 204 -11.02 -16.13 -15.94
N LEU A 205 -10.69 -15.11 -16.74
CA LEU A 205 -9.40 -15.02 -17.43
C LEU A 205 -8.34 -14.46 -16.47
N TYR A 206 -7.32 -15.25 -16.15
CA TYR A 206 -6.26 -14.82 -15.26
C TYR A 206 -4.89 -15.38 -15.67
N PHE A 207 -3.92 -14.50 -15.84
CA PHE A 207 -2.52 -14.87 -16.04
C PHE A 207 -1.84 -15.07 -14.67
N CYS A 208 -1.51 -16.32 -14.35
CA CYS A 208 -0.67 -16.65 -13.19
C CYS A 208 0.72 -16.05 -13.38
N SER A 209 1.32 -16.29 -14.55
CA SER A 209 2.58 -15.70 -15.00
C SER A 209 2.52 -15.47 -16.51
N LEU A 210 3.28 -14.48 -16.99
CA LEU A 210 3.61 -14.29 -18.41
C LEU A 210 5.02 -13.72 -18.46
N SER A 211 6.00 -14.58 -18.74
CA SER A 211 7.43 -14.25 -18.61
C SER A 211 8.27 -15.18 -19.51
N SER A 212 9.47 -14.75 -19.88
CA SER A 212 10.52 -15.58 -20.49
C SER A 212 11.49 -16.18 -19.46
N ARG A 213 11.32 -15.85 -18.17
CA ARG A 213 12.20 -16.29 -17.08
C ARG A 213 11.50 -17.16 -16.05
N THR A 214 10.30 -16.78 -15.63
CA THR A 214 9.60 -17.43 -14.51
C THR A 214 8.26 -18.04 -14.93
N ILE A 215 7.86 -19.10 -14.22
CA ILE A 215 6.54 -19.71 -14.37
C ILE A 215 5.96 -20.10 -13.02
N ILE A 216 4.64 -20.03 -12.90
CA ILE A 216 3.93 -20.28 -11.63
C ILE A 216 2.89 -21.38 -11.79
N TYR A 217 3.01 -22.43 -10.99
CA TYR A 217 2.01 -23.48 -10.83
C TYR A 217 1.31 -23.30 -9.49
N LYS A 218 0.02 -22.95 -9.51
CA LYS A 218 -0.74 -22.67 -8.28
C LYS A 218 -2.20 -23.07 -8.41
N GLY A 219 -2.87 -23.30 -7.30
CA GLY A 219 -4.31 -23.61 -7.29
C GLY A 219 -4.91 -23.68 -5.90
N MET A 220 -6.22 -23.89 -5.83
CA MET A 220 -6.98 -24.05 -4.58
C MET A 220 -6.83 -25.46 -4.03
N LEU A 221 -5.60 -25.79 -3.64
CA LEU A 221 -5.16 -27.12 -3.27
C LEU A 221 -4.49 -27.08 -1.90
N ARG A 222 -4.49 -28.24 -1.21
CA ARG A 222 -3.60 -28.48 -0.07
C ARG A 222 -2.16 -28.53 -0.56
N SER A 223 -1.20 -28.22 0.32
CA SER A 223 0.23 -28.22 0.01
C SER A 223 0.71 -29.54 -0.58
N GLU A 224 0.39 -30.65 0.08
CA GLU A 224 0.82 -32.00 -0.31
C GLU A 224 0.24 -32.47 -1.65
N VAL A 225 -0.83 -31.80 -2.10
CA VAL A 225 -1.58 -32.15 -3.30
C VAL A 225 -1.02 -31.45 -4.53
N LEU A 226 -0.33 -30.30 -4.40
CA LEU A 226 0.12 -29.49 -5.55
C LEU A 226 0.92 -30.31 -6.58
N GLY A 227 1.93 -31.06 -6.12
CA GLY A 227 2.73 -31.93 -7.00
C GLY A 227 1.99 -33.17 -7.49
N GLN A 228 0.90 -33.57 -6.83
CA GLN A 228 0.04 -34.67 -7.30
C GLN A 228 -0.94 -34.23 -8.37
N PHE A 229 -1.42 -32.99 -8.25
CA PHE A 229 -2.32 -32.35 -9.19
C PHE A 229 -1.59 -32.02 -10.48
N TYR A 230 -0.52 -31.23 -10.45
CA TYR A 230 0.25 -30.87 -11.65
C TYR A 230 1.27 -31.96 -11.99
N LEU A 231 1.00 -32.72 -13.06
CA LEU A 231 1.84 -33.85 -13.46
C LEU A 231 3.23 -33.40 -13.94
N ASP A 232 3.33 -32.17 -14.47
CA ASP A 232 4.60 -31.54 -14.85
C ASP A 232 5.58 -31.46 -13.67
N LEU A 233 5.11 -31.20 -12.45
CA LEU A 233 5.95 -31.06 -11.25
C LEU A 233 6.54 -32.40 -10.75
N LYS A 234 6.09 -33.52 -11.32
CA LYS A 234 6.66 -34.87 -11.07
C LYS A 234 7.60 -35.33 -12.18
N ASN A 235 7.70 -34.57 -13.28
CA ASN A 235 8.54 -34.93 -14.40
C ASN A 235 9.99 -34.50 -14.15
N GLU A 236 10.95 -35.41 -14.30
CA GLU A 236 12.38 -35.13 -14.10
C GLU A 236 12.97 -34.11 -15.12
N LEU A 237 12.26 -33.88 -16.23
CA LEU A 237 12.57 -32.78 -17.16
C LEU A 237 12.24 -31.41 -16.59
N TYR A 238 11.43 -31.32 -15.53
CA TYR A 238 11.16 -30.07 -14.84
C TYR A 238 12.36 -29.71 -13.95
N LYS A 239 13.32 -28.97 -14.52
CA LYS A 239 14.52 -28.53 -13.81
C LYS A 239 14.47 -27.03 -13.58
N SER A 240 14.92 -26.59 -12.40
CA SER A 240 15.01 -25.17 -12.07
C SER A 240 16.18 -24.88 -11.14
N PRO A 241 16.84 -23.70 -11.26
CA PRO A 241 17.91 -23.31 -10.33
C PRO A 241 17.36 -22.75 -9.01
N PHE A 242 16.10 -22.32 -8.98
CA PHE A 242 15.43 -21.84 -7.78
C PHE A 242 13.94 -22.24 -7.77
N ALA A 243 13.33 -22.20 -6.59
CA ALA A 243 11.89 -22.30 -6.46
C ALA A 243 11.39 -21.52 -5.23
N ILE A 244 10.30 -20.78 -5.38
CA ILE A 244 9.55 -20.14 -4.28
C ILE A 244 8.25 -20.91 -4.09
N TYR A 245 7.93 -21.32 -2.87
CA TYR A 245 6.69 -22.02 -2.55
C TYR A 245 5.86 -21.21 -1.55
N HIS A 246 4.54 -21.36 -1.64
CA HIS A 246 3.60 -20.68 -0.73
C HIS A 246 2.38 -21.55 -0.43
N ARG A 247 1.97 -21.56 0.84
CA ARG A 247 0.72 -22.13 1.36
C ARG A 247 -0.09 -21.04 2.03
N ARG A 248 -1.32 -20.82 1.54
CA ARG A 248 -2.23 -19.78 2.01
C ARG A 248 -3.20 -20.29 3.09
N PHE A 249 -3.57 -19.39 4.00
CA PHE A 249 -4.78 -19.49 4.85
C PHE A 249 -5.68 -18.31 4.53
N SER A 250 -6.99 -18.53 4.44
CA SER A 250 -7.97 -17.48 4.19
C SER A 250 -9.05 -17.45 5.26
N THR A 251 -9.63 -16.28 5.49
CA THR A 251 -10.88 -16.15 6.25
C THR A 251 -12.14 -16.48 5.45
N ASN A 252 -11.99 -16.80 4.15
CA ASN A 252 -13.12 -17.04 3.24
C ASN A 252 -13.24 -18.54 2.95
N THR A 253 -14.47 -19.04 2.86
CA THR A 253 -14.76 -20.46 2.59
C THR A 253 -14.94 -20.78 1.11
N SER A 254 -15.05 -19.76 0.25
CA SER A 254 -15.27 -19.93 -1.20
C SER A 254 -13.95 -19.86 -1.96
N PRO A 255 -13.53 -20.96 -2.62
CA PRO A 255 -12.24 -20.99 -3.29
C PRO A 255 -12.22 -20.11 -4.54
N ARG A 256 -11.16 -19.31 -4.71
CA ARG A 256 -10.90 -18.53 -5.93
C ARG A 256 -9.47 -18.76 -6.38
N TRP A 257 -9.30 -19.54 -7.45
CA TRP A 257 -7.99 -19.96 -7.97
C TRP A 257 -6.98 -18.84 -8.21
N PRO A 258 -7.36 -17.66 -8.74
CA PRO A 258 -6.44 -16.53 -8.89
C PRO A 258 -5.75 -16.06 -7.59
N LEU A 259 -6.40 -16.25 -6.42
CA LEU A 259 -5.91 -15.77 -5.12
C LEU A 259 -4.83 -16.65 -4.48
N ALA A 260 -4.63 -17.87 -5.00
CA ALA A 260 -3.48 -18.67 -4.60
C ALA A 260 -2.17 -17.92 -4.89
N GLN A 261 -1.12 -18.24 -4.14
CA GLN A 261 0.21 -17.66 -4.29
C GLN A 261 1.24 -18.75 -4.61
N PRO A 262 2.42 -18.42 -5.18
CA PRO A 262 2.95 -17.08 -5.46
C PRO A 262 2.14 -16.22 -6.47
N MET A 263 2.33 -14.92 -6.36
CA MET A 263 1.99 -13.93 -7.38
C MET A 263 3.14 -13.83 -8.40
N ARG A 264 3.20 -12.79 -9.25
CA ARG A 264 4.09 -12.77 -10.43
C ARG A 264 5.55 -12.55 -10.05
N LEU A 265 5.77 -11.79 -8.98
CA LEU A 265 7.06 -11.51 -8.38
C LEU A 265 7.12 -12.04 -6.95
N LEU A 266 6.02 -11.97 -6.20
CA LEU A 266 6.00 -12.13 -4.74
C LEU A 266 5.30 -13.39 -4.23
N GLY A 267 5.84 -13.99 -3.17
CA GLY A 267 5.10 -14.78 -2.19
C GLY A 267 5.02 -14.00 -0.88
N HIS A 268 3.81 -13.72 -0.40
CA HIS A 268 3.55 -12.90 0.78
C HIS A 268 2.90 -13.72 1.90
N ASN A 269 3.58 -13.80 3.04
CA ASN A 269 3.01 -14.29 4.29
C ASN A 269 2.80 -13.10 5.22
N GLY A 270 1.54 -12.70 5.40
CA GLY A 270 1.26 -11.44 6.08
C GLY A 270 -0.08 -10.82 5.71
N GLU A 271 -0.28 -9.59 6.19
CA GLU A 271 -1.41 -8.73 5.86
C GLU A 271 -0.93 -7.29 5.79
N ILE A 272 -1.26 -6.57 4.71
CA ILE A 272 -0.96 -5.15 4.56
C ILE A 272 -2.09 -4.31 5.18
N ASN A 273 -1.88 -3.77 6.36
CA ASN A 273 -2.90 -3.04 7.11
C ASN A 273 -3.08 -1.58 6.63
N THR A 274 -2.16 -1.06 5.81
CA THR A 274 -2.25 0.28 5.19
C THR A 274 -2.83 0.28 3.77
N ILE A 275 -3.33 -0.87 3.28
CA ILE A 275 -3.67 -1.10 1.87
C ILE A 275 -4.60 -0.03 1.24
N GLN A 276 -5.60 0.47 1.97
CA GLN A 276 -6.51 1.50 1.45
C GLN A 276 -5.77 2.81 1.13
N GLY A 277 -4.85 3.22 2.02
CA GLY A 277 -4.01 4.39 1.81
C GLY A 277 -3.08 4.17 0.61
N ASN A 278 -2.42 3.01 0.56
CA ASN A 278 -1.50 2.66 -0.52
C ASN A 278 -2.19 2.68 -1.89
N LEU A 279 -3.39 2.09 -2.00
CA LEU A 279 -4.17 2.10 -3.24
C LEU A 279 -4.55 3.52 -3.69
N ASN A 280 -4.98 4.37 -2.76
CA ASN A 280 -5.34 5.75 -3.08
C ASN A 280 -4.13 6.58 -3.53
N TRP A 281 -2.96 6.35 -2.92
CA TRP A 281 -1.71 6.99 -3.33
C TRP A 281 -1.20 6.46 -4.67
N MET A 282 -1.25 5.16 -4.92
CA MET A 282 -0.94 4.58 -6.23
C MET A 282 -1.86 5.11 -7.32
N ARG A 283 -3.17 5.25 -7.04
CA ARG A 283 -4.11 5.88 -7.97
C ARG A 283 -3.80 7.35 -8.20
N SER A 284 -3.41 8.08 -7.17
CA SER A 284 -2.99 9.49 -7.29
C SER A 284 -1.76 9.66 -8.18
N ARG A 285 -0.86 8.67 -8.20
CA ARG A 285 0.36 8.65 -9.02
C ARG A 285 0.08 8.40 -10.49
N GLU A 286 -1.02 7.72 -10.82
CA GLU A 286 -1.33 7.33 -12.20
C GLU A 286 -1.18 8.49 -13.17
N ALA A 287 -1.71 9.67 -12.82
CA ALA A 287 -1.71 10.85 -13.69
C ALA A 287 -0.32 11.43 -13.98
N THR A 288 0.66 11.23 -13.09
CA THR A 288 1.96 11.91 -13.15
C THR A 288 3.15 10.97 -13.41
N ILE A 289 2.95 9.65 -13.30
CA ILE A 289 4.02 8.68 -13.48
C ILE A 289 4.45 8.61 -14.95
N GLN A 290 5.76 8.62 -15.18
CA GLN A 290 6.37 8.51 -16.50
C GLN A 290 7.72 7.81 -16.37
N SER A 291 8.14 7.07 -17.38
CA SER A 291 9.53 6.60 -17.45
C SER A 291 9.92 6.35 -18.91
N PRO A 292 11.14 6.74 -19.34
CA PRO A 292 11.59 6.53 -20.72
C PRO A 292 11.51 5.07 -21.18
N VAL A 293 11.66 4.11 -20.26
CA VAL A 293 11.60 2.67 -20.54
C VAL A 293 10.24 2.23 -21.08
N TRP A 294 9.18 2.99 -20.82
CA TRP A 294 7.82 2.71 -21.31
C TRP A 294 7.52 3.29 -22.68
N ARG A 295 8.43 4.10 -23.26
CA ARG A 295 8.32 4.62 -24.63
C ARG A 295 6.97 5.33 -24.91
N GLY A 296 6.39 6.00 -23.91
CA GLY A 296 5.12 6.73 -24.02
C GLY A 296 3.85 5.89 -23.79
N ARG A 297 3.99 4.62 -23.40
CA ARG A 297 2.89 3.66 -23.20
C ARG A 297 2.35 3.61 -21.76
N GLU A 298 2.73 4.54 -20.88
CA GLU A 298 2.37 4.50 -19.45
C GLU A 298 0.85 4.49 -19.21
N ASN A 299 0.07 5.10 -20.12
CA ASN A 299 -1.39 5.08 -20.06
C ASN A 299 -2.01 3.69 -20.25
N GLU A 300 -1.29 2.77 -20.88
CA GLU A 300 -1.74 1.40 -21.15
C GLU A 300 -1.58 0.49 -19.92
N LEU A 301 -0.67 0.86 -19.02
CA LEU A 301 -0.35 0.12 -17.81
C LEU A 301 -1.34 0.37 -16.66
N ARG A 302 -2.21 1.38 -16.79
CA ARG A 302 -3.20 1.74 -15.76
C ARG A 302 -4.41 0.79 -15.78
N PRO A 303 -5.03 0.51 -14.62
CA PRO A 303 -4.65 0.99 -13.28
C PRO A 303 -3.50 0.18 -12.67
N PHE A 304 -2.77 0.80 -11.72
CA PHE A 304 -1.63 0.17 -11.03
C PHE A 304 -2.02 -0.68 -9.82
N GLY A 305 -3.29 -0.62 -9.41
CA GLY A 305 -3.86 -1.45 -8.36
C GLY A 305 -5.35 -1.67 -8.61
N ASP A 306 -5.87 -2.75 -8.02
CA ASP A 306 -7.28 -3.13 -8.09
C ASP A 306 -7.82 -3.32 -6.66
N PRO A 307 -8.79 -2.48 -6.22
CA PRO A 307 -9.44 -2.64 -4.91
C PRO A 307 -10.11 -4.01 -4.71
N LYS A 308 -10.45 -4.72 -5.80
CA LYS A 308 -11.05 -6.06 -5.73
C LYS A 308 -10.03 -7.19 -5.57
N ALA A 309 -8.75 -6.88 -5.74
CA ALA A 309 -7.68 -7.85 -5.58
C ALA A 309 -7.17 -7.86 -4.13
N SER A 310 -6.64 -9.01 -3.69
CA SER A 310 -5.98 -9.12 -2.38
C SER A 310 -4.90 -8.05 -2.17
N ASP A 311 -4.60 -7.78 -0.91
CA ASP A 311 -3.47 -6.94 -0.50
C ASP A 311 -2.12 -7.42 -1.11
N SER A 312 -1.86 -8.74 -1.07
CA SER A 312 -0.71 -9.38 -1.71
C SER A 312 -0.63 -9.11 -3.21
N ALA A 313 -1.75 -9.19 -3.93
CA ALA A 313 -1.79 -8.98 -5.37
C ALA A 313 -1.52 -7.51 -5.73
N ASN A 314 -2.01 -6.58 -4.91
CA ASN A 314 -1.74 -5.16 -5.08
C ASN A 314 -0.28 -4.81 -4.78
N LEU A 315 0.31 -5.41 -3.74
CA LEU A 315 1.74 -5.25 -3.45
C LEU A 315 2.60 -5.82 -4.59
N ASP A 316 2.24 -6.99 -5.12
CA ASP A 316 2.88 -7.60 -6.29
C ASP A 316 2.81 -6.68 -7.52
N SER A 317 1.63 -6.11 -7.80
CA SER A 317 1.43 -5.16 -8.90
C SER A 317 2.30 -3.89 -8.76
N ALA A 318 2.37 -3.33 -7.56
CA ALA A 318 3.22 -2.16 -7.29
C ALA A 318 4.72 -2.50 -7.44
N ALA A 319 5.14 -3.66 -6.93
CA ALA A 319 6.52 -4.12 -7.04
C ALA A 319 6.92 -4.46 -8.48
N GLU A 320 6.03 -5.10 -9.24
CA GLU A 320 6.23 -5.40 -10.66
C GLU A 320 6.34 -4.11 -11.48
N LEU A 321 5.52 -3.09 -11.21
CA LEU A 321 5.64 -1.79 -11.86
C LEU A 321 7.04 -1.17 -11.64
N LEU A 322 7.55 -1.18 -10.41
CA LEU A 322 8.89 -0.67 -10.09
C LEU A 322 9.98 -1.48 -10.81
N LEU A 323 9.90 -2.81 -10.74
CA LEU A 323 10.84 -3.73 -11.37
C LEU A 323 10.89 -3.51 -12.89
N ARG A 324 9.74 -3.54 -13.55
CA ARG A 324 9.64 -3.33 -15.01
C ARG A 324 9.97 -1.90 -15.42
N SER A 325 10.02 -0.96 -14.49
CA SER A 325 10.54 0.39 -14.73
C SER A 325 12.05 0.52 -14.49
N GLY A 326 12.77 -0.60 -14.30
CA GLY A 326 14.23 -0.64 -14.20
C GLY A 326 14.82 -0.67 -12.78
N ARG A 327 14.00 -0.89 -11.75
CA ARG A 327 14.47 -1.08 -10.37
C ARG A 327 14.87 -2.52 -10.12
N SER A 328 15.84 -2.75 -9.24
CA SER A 328 16.13 -4.12 -8.77
C SER A 328 15.03 -4.61 -7.81
N PRO A 329 14.83 -5.94 -7.65
CA PRO A 329 13.88 -6.46 -6.67
C PRO A 329 14.14 -5.96 -5.24
N ALA A 330 15.42 -5.90 -4.83
CA ALA A 330 15.81 -5.41 -3.51
C ALA A 330 15.46 -3.93 -3.32
N GLU A 331 15.72 -3.10 -4.33
CA GLU A 331 15.36 -1.68 -4.30
C GLU A 331 13.85 -1.47 -4.23
N ALA A 332 13.08 -2.20 -5.03
CA ALA A 332 11.61 -2.13 -5.00
C ALA A 332 11.05 -2.52 -3.61
N MET A 333 11.61 -3.55 -2.98
CA MET A 333 11.22 -3.95 -1.62
C MET A 333 11.63 -2.91 -0.58
N MET A 334 12.83 -2.31 -0.68
CA MET A 334 13.25 -1.22 0.22
C MET A 334 12.40 0.04 0.06
N MET A 335 11.84 0.31 -1.12
CA MET A 335 10.91 1.42 -1.36
C MET A 335 9.51 1.15 -0.80
N LEU A 336 8.97 -0.06 -1.03
CA LEU A 336 7.60 -0.41 -0.63
C LEU A 336 7.49 -0.78 0.85
N VAL A 337 8.46 -1.53 1.37
CA VAL A 337 8.50 -2.04 2.75
C VAL A 337 9.81 -1.61 3.43
N PRO A 338 9.99 -0.30 3.68
CA PRO A 338 11.23 0.24 4.24
C PRO A 338 11.42 -0.20 5.71
N GLU A 339 12.68 -0.36 6.11
CA GLU A 339 12.99 -0.65 7.52
C GLU A 339 12.74 0.55 8.44
N ALA A 340 12.64 0.29 9.74
CA ALA A 340 12.68 1.35 10.75
C ALA A 340 14.12 1.87 10.92
N TYR A 341 14.54 2.77 10.02
CA TYR A 341 15.94 3.20 9.90
C TYR A 341 16.36 4.30 10.89
N LYS A 342 15.40 5.00 11.51
CA LYS A 342 15.70 6.09 12.46
C LYS A 342 16.28 5.57 13.76
N ASN A 343 17.24 6.32 14.30
CA ASN A 343 17.95 5.97 15.55
C ASN A 343 18.62 4.59 15.50
N HIS A 344 18.89 4.04 14.31
CA HIS A 344 19.51 2.74 14.13
C HIS A 344 21.04 2.86 14.24
N PRO A 345 21.70 2.41 15.33
CA PRO A 345 23.10 2.73 15.59
C PRO A 345 24.05 2.23 14.49
N THR A 346 23.81 1.02 13.98
CA THR A 346 24.63 0.44 12.89
C THR A 346 24.54 1.25 11.60
N LEU A 347 23.33 1.66 11.18
CA LEU A 347 23.15 2.45 9.96
C LEU A 347 23.79 3.83 10.12
N SER A 348 23.53 4.51 11.25
CA SER A 348 24.06 5.85 11.49
C SER A 348 25.59 5.92 11.51
N VAL A 349 26.26 4.87 11.99
CA VAL A 349 27.73 4.87 12.10
C VAL A 349 28.42 4.26 10.89
N LYS A 350 27.86 3.19 10.30
CA LYS A 350 28.55 2.39 9.28
C LYS A 350 27.98 2.53 7.87
N TYR A 351 26.70 2.89 7.73
CA TYR A 351 25.99 2.90 6.45
C TYR A 351 25.07 4.13 6.33
N PRO A 352 25.59 5.36 6.48
CA PRO A 352 24.80 6.58 6.37
C PRO A 352 24.08 6.70 5.02
N GLU A 353 24.66 6.15 3.94
CA GLU A 353 24.05 6.11 2.61
C GLU A 353 22.67 5.41 2.62
N VAL A 354 22.48 4.42 3.48
CA VAL A 354 21.20 3.71 3.62
C VAL A 354 20.15 4.61 4.28
N ILE A 355 20.55 5.44 5.24
CA ILE A 355 19.67 6.45 5.83
C ILE A 355 19.28 7.46 4.76
N ASP A 356 20.24 7.94 3.98
CA ASP A 356 19.99 8.89 2.88
C ASP A 356 19.01 8.31 1.83
N PHE A 357 19.12 7.02 1.52
CA PHE A 357 18.16 6.33 0.65
C PHE A 357 16.73 6.42 1.21
N TYR A 358 16.51 6.07 2.47
CA TYR A 358 15.15 6.11 3.04
C TYR A 358 14.65 7.53 3.27
N GLU A 359 15.52 8.46 3.67
CA GLU A 359 15.20 9.88 3.81
C GLU A 359 14.80 10.50 2.47
N TYR A 360 15.42 10.05 1.37
CA TYR A 360 14.98 10.38 0.03
C TYR A 360 13.56 9.84 -0.21
N TYR A 361 13.35 8.53 -0.10
CA TYR A 361 12.08 7.88 -0.48
C TYR A 361 10.88 8.15 0.43
N LYS A 362 11.06 8.51 1.71
CA LYS A 362 9.94 8.68 2.68
C LYS A 362 8.89 9.70 2.23
N GLY A 363 9.31 10.69 1.43
CA GLY A 363 8.45 11.75 0.91
C GLY A 363 7.73 11.38 -0.39
N GLN A 364 8.19 10.35 -1.11
CA GLN A 364 7.61 9.93 -2.38
C GLN A 364 6.94 8.57 -2.34
N MET A 365 7.31 7.62 -1.48
CA MET A 365 6.62 6.34 -1.34
C MET A 365 6.27 6.10 0.14
N GLU A 366 4.98 5.96 0.42
CA GLU A 366 4.50 5.53 1.73
C GLU A 366 4.70 4.01 1.92
N ALA A 367 4.92 3.61 3.17
CA ALA A 367 5.16 2.20 3.49
C ALA A 367 3.87 1.36 3.33
N TRP A 368 4.04 0.22 2.66
CA TRP A 368 3.07 -0.87 2.63
C TRP A 368 3.26 -1.70 3.89
N ASP A 369 2.68 -1.22 4.98
CA ASP A 369 2.94 -1.70 6.33
C ASP A 369 1.93 -2.78 6.77
N GLY A 370 2.32 -3.50 7.81
CA GLY A 370 1.67 -4.69 8.32
C GLY A 370 2.64 -5.87 8.39
N PRO A 371 2.26 -6.98 9.08
CA PRO A 371 3.12 -8.16 9.12
C PRO A 371 3.40 -8.65 7.72
N ALA A 372 4.67 -8.83 7.36
CA ALA A 372 5.03 -9.31 6.04
C ALA A 372 6.35 -10.08 6.07
N LEU A 373 6.30 -11.33 5.59
CA LEU A 373 7.45 -12.02 5.01
C LEU A 373 7.22 -12.11 3.51
N LEU A 374 8.07 -11.42 2.76
CA LEU A 374 8.04 -11.34 1.31
C LEU A 374 9.17 -12.19 0.73
N LEU A 375 8.82 -13.11 -0.14
CA LEU A 375 9.75 -13.87 -0.97
C LEU A 375 9.59 -13.34 -2.38
N PHE A 376 10.68 -13.06 -3.08
CA PHE A 376 10.61 -12.41 -4.37
C PHE A 376 11.64 -12.96 -5.35
N SER A 377 11.30 -12.97 -6.64
CA SER A 377 12.27 -13.27 -7.70
C SER A 377 11.90 -12.70 -9.06
N ASP A 378 12.87 -12.10 -9.75
CA ASP A 378 12.81 -11.70 -11.15
C ASP A 378 13.37 -12.77 -12.11
N GLY A 379 13.63 -13.97 -11.59
CA GLY A 379 14.26 -15.08 -12.31
C GLY A 379 15.80 -15.04 -12.35
N ARG A 380 16.43 -13.92 -11.95
CA ARG A 380 17.90 -13.76 -11.86
C ARG A 380 18.37 -13.65 -10.41
N THR A 381 17.57 -12.97 -9.59
CA THR A 381 17.74 -12.84 -8.15
C THR A 381 16.57 -13.50 -7.46
N VAL A 382 16.82 -14.20 -6.35
CA VAL A 382 15.78 -14.66 -5.42
C VAL A 382 16.09 -14.14 -4.02
N GLY A 383 15.09 -13.64 -3.30
CA GLY A 383 15.32 -13.02 -2.02
C GLY A 383 14.15 -13.11 -1.06
N ALA A 384 14.41 -12.69 0.18
CA ALA A 384 13.42 -12.59 1.23
C ALA A 384 13.59 -11.29 2.01
N CYS A 385 12.48 -10.64 2.39
CA CYS A 385 12.45 -9.43 3.20
C CYS A 385 11.36 -9.51 4.27
N LEU A 386 11.63 -8.93 5.45
CA LEU A 386 10.65 -8.75 6.51
C LEU A 386 10.15 -7.31 6.61
N ASP A 387 8.92 -7.16 7.07
CA ASP A 387 8.36 -5.89 7.49
C ASP A 387 9.21 -5.19 8.57
N ARG A 388 8.98 -3.88 8.73
CA ARG A 388 9.76 -3.01 9.63
C ARG A 388 9.81 -3.49 11.08
N ASN A 389 8.83 -4.29 11.52
CA ASN A 389 8.68 -4.80 12.89
C ASN A 389 9.08 -6.29 13.00
N GLY A 390 9.29 -6.99 11.89
CA GLY A 390 9.66 -8.40 11.86
C GLY A 390 8.56 -9.30 12.44
N LEU A 391 7.31 -9.03 12.08
CA LEU A 391 6.12 -9.68 12.68
C LEU A 391 5.87 -11.10 12.15
N ARG A 392 6.67 -11.56 11.18
CA ARG A 392 6.63 -12.92 10.62
C ARG A 392 7.98 -13.62 10.75
N PRO A 393 8.00 -14.94 11.00
CA PRO A 393 9.25 -15.67 11.16
C PRO A 393 9.90 -15.93 9.79
N ALA A 394 11.21 -15.70 9.69
CA ALA A 394 12.01 -16.11 8.53
C ALA A 394 13.36 -16.65 8.97
N ARG A 395 13.64 -17.89 8.57
CA ARG A 395 14.88 -18.62 8.89
C ARG A 395 15.59 -18.96 7.60
N TYR A 396 16.91 -18.87 7.60
CA TYR A 396 17.71 -19.18 6.42
C TYR A 396 18.93 -20.00 6.77
N TRP A 397 19.39 -20.80 5.82
CA TRP A 397 20.62 -21.57 5.95
C TRP A 397 21.26 -21.84 4.59
N LYS A 398 22.59 -21.99 4.61
CA LYS A 398 23.42 -22.34 3.46
C LYS A 398 24.10 -23.68 3.74
N THR A 399 24.18 -24.51 2.72
CA THR A 399 24.86 -25.81 2.78
C THR A 399 26.19 -25.80 2.01
N SER A 400 27.08 -26.72 2.34
CA SER A 400 28.41 -26.88 1.73
C SER A 400 28.34 -27.32 0.26
N ASP A 401 27.23 -27.93 -0.16
CA ASP A 401 26.93 -28.29 -1.55
C ASP A 401 26.26 -27.15 -2.34
N GLY A 402 26.29 -25.92 -1.82
CA GLY A 402 25.95 -24.73 -2.60
C GLY A 402 24.46 -24.43 -2.70
N PHE A 403 23.64 -24.88 -1.74
CA PHE A 403 22.23 -24.52 -1.68
C PHE A 403 21.96 -23.48 -0.59
N VAL A 404 21.00 -22.59 -0.86
CA VAL A 404 20.45 -21.64 0.09
C VAL A 404 18.96 -21.86 0.23
N TYR A 405 18.51 -21.85 1.47
CA TYR A 405 17.12 -22.05 1.85
C TYR A 405 16.65 -20.89 2.70
N VAL A 406 15.43 -20.43 2.43
CA VAL A 406 14.68 -19.55 3.33
C VAL A 406 13.33 -20.18 3.58
N ALA A 407 12.88 -20.22 4.83
CA ALA A 407 11.60 -20.79 5.20
C ALA A 407 10.99 -20.09 6.42
N SER A 408 9.67 -20.16 6.52
CA SER A 408 8.91 -19.69 7.68
C SER A 408 9.22 -20.49 8.95
N GLU A 409 9.64 -21.76 8.81
CA GLU A 409 10.02 -22.65 9.92
C GLU A 409 11.33 -23.40 9.62
N VAL A 410 11.96 -23.93 10.67
CA VAL A 410 13.11 -24.84 10.55
C VAL A 410 12.59 -26.28 10.53
N GLY A 411 13.26 -27.18 9.80
CA GLY A 411 12.89 -28.61 9.74
C GLY A 411 11.98 -28.97 8.57
N VAL A 412 11.80 -28.06 7.61
CA VAL A 412 10.92 -28.23 6.44
C VAL A 412 11.52 -29.14 5.36
N ILE A 413 12.83 -29.37 5.40
CA ILE A 413 13.55 -30.23 4.47
C ILE A 413 14.43 -31.17 5.29
N PRO A 414 14.34 -32.50 5.09
CA PRO A 414 15.26 -33.43 5.72
C PRO A 414 16.66 -33.20 5.15
N MET A 415 17.60 -32.77 6.00
CA MET A 415 18.97 -32.51 5.58
C MET A 415 19.98 -33.00 6.61
N ASP A 416 21.18 -33.30 6.11
CA ASP A 416 22.34 -33.61 6.93
C ASP A 416 22.88 -32.32 7.57
N GLU A 417 22.74 -32.20 8.89
CA GLU A 417 23.20 -31.02 9.63
C GLU A 417 24.71 -30.77 9.48
N SER A 418 25.52 -31.80 9.19
CA SER A 418 26.96 -31.65 8.96
C SER A 418 27.29 -30.84 7.71
N LYS A 419 26.34 -30.71 6.77
CA LYS A 419 26.49 -29.88 5.56
C LYS A 419 26.16 -28.41 5.79
N VAL A 420 25.53 -28.04 6.90
CA VAL A 420 25.07 -26.66 7.13
C VAL A 420 26.27 -25.78 7.49
N VAL A 421 26.64 -24.88 6.59
CA VAL A 421 27.78 -23.96 6.79
C VAL A 421 27.36 -22.61 7.37
N MET A 422 26.08 -22.26 7.27
CA MET A 422 25.52 -21.01 7.75
C MET A 422 24.07 -21.20 8.15
N LYS A 423 23.65 -20.60 9.26
CA LYS A 423 22.26 -20.63 9.73
C LYS A 423 21.92 -19.32 10.42
N GLY A 424 20.82 -18.69 10.04
CA GLY A 424 20.43 -17.37 10.50
C GLY A 424 18.92 -17.16 10.55
N ARG A 425 18.53 -15.93 10.87
CA ARG A 425 17.14 -15.46 10.83
C ARG A 425 17.10 -14.03 10.34
N LEU A 426 16.04 -13.66 9.64
CA LEU A 426 15.77 -12.25 9.37
C LEU A 426 15.13 -11.62 10.61
N GLY A 427 15.63 -10.45 11.00
CA GLY A 427 15.02 -9.59 12.00
C GLY A 427 14.16 -8.48 11.37
N PRO A 428 13.65 -7.54 12.18
CA PRO A 428 12.84 -6.42 11.71
C PRO A 428 13.52 -5.64 10.57
N GLY A 429 12.82 -5.48 9.45
CA GLY A 429 13.29 -4.78 8.25
C GLY A 429 14.47 -5.45 7.52
N MET A 430 14.87 -6.66 7.90
CA MET A 430 16.03 -7.32 7.30
C MET A 430 15.71 -7.97 5.95
N MET A 431 16.73 -8.06 5.09
CA MET A 431 16.65 -8.71 3.78
C MET A 431 17.83 -9.68 3.56
N ILE A 432 17.61 -10.70 2.75
CA ILE A 432 18.66 -11.55 2.16
C ILE A 432 18.36 -11.73 0.67
N THR A 433 19.39 -11.66 -0.17
CA THR A 433 19.25 -11.92 -1.61
C THR A 433 20.30 -12.92 -2.09
N VAL A 434 19.92 -13.73 -3.06
CA VAL A 434 20.77 -14.65 -3.78
C VAL A 434 20.75 -14.23 -5.24
N ASP A 435 21.89 -13.79 -5.73
CA ASP A 435 22.10 -13.56 -7.17
C ASP A 435 22.45 -14.91 -7.80
N LEU A 436 21.56 -15.42 -8.65
CA LEU A 436 21.73 -16.73 -9.29
C LEU A 436 22.82 -16.68 -10.35
N GLU A 437 23.10 -15.55 -10.98
CA GLU A 437 24.11 -15.45 -12.03
C GLU A 437 25.52 -15.46 -11.45
N THR A 438 25.72 -14.77 -10.33
CA THR A 438 27.04 -14.70 -9.67
C THR A 438 27.23 -15.72 -8.56
N GLY A 439 26.15 -16.37 -8.10
CA GLY A 439 26.16 -17.28 -6.95
C GLY A 439 26.40 -16.58 -5.61
N GLN A 440 26.29 -15.25 -5.57
CA GLN A 440 26.53 -14.47 -4.37
C GLN A 440 25.30 -14.45 -3.47
N VAL A 441 25.55 -14.61 -2.17
CA VAL A 441 24.54 -14.47 -1.12
C VAL A 441 24.87 -13.18 -0.38
N LEU A 442 23.97 -12.20 -0.47
CA LEU A 442 24.13 -10.91 0.19
C LEU A 442 23.21 -10.85 1.40
N GLU A 443 23.78 -10.54 2.56
CA GLU A 443 23.02 -10.31 3.78
C GLU A 443 22.54 -8.85 3.88
N ASN A 444 21.67 -8.59 4.85
CA ASN A 444 20.94 -7.33 5.02
C ASN A 444 21.75 -6.05 4.77
N THR A 445 22.91 -5.89 5.43
CA THR A 445 23.71 -4.65 5.32
C THR A 445 24.38 -4.51 3.97
N GLU A 446 24.76 -5.63 3.33
CA GLU A 446 25.40 -5.62 2.01
C GLU A 446 24.37 -5.29 0.93
N VAL A 447 23.18 -5.90 0.99
CA VAL A 447 22.07 -5.61 0.09
C VAL A 447 21.73 -4.12 0.14
N LYS A 448 21.49 -3.60 1.34
CA LYS A 448 21.07 -2.20 1.53
C LYS A 448 22.15 -1.22 1.12
N LYS A 449 23.41 -1.50 1.46
CA LYS A 449 24.54 -0.69 1.01
C LYS A 449 24.63 -0.64 -0.52
N ASN A 450 24.51 -1.78 -1.18
CA ASN A 450 24.60 -1.85 -2.64
C ASN A 450 23.49 -1.02 -3.32
N VAL A 451 22.26 -1.14 -2.83
CA VAL A 451 21.11 -0.34 -3.33
C VAL A 451 21.31 1.15 -3.04
N ALA A 452 21.66 1.49 -1.81
CA ALA A 452 21.78 2.88 -1.37
C ALA A 452 22.97 3.61 -2.01
N SER A 453 24.04 2.89 -2.34
CA SER A 453 25.24 3.46 -2.99
C SER A 453 25.08 3.66 -4.50
N ALA A 454 23.98 3.19 -5.10
CA ALA A 454 23.77 3.27 -6.55
C ALA A 454 23.59 4.71 -7.05
N LYS A 455 23.12 5.63 -6.20
CA LYS A 455 22.83 7.04 -6.52
C LYS A 455 23.24 7.97 -5.37
N PRO A 456 23.55 9.25 -5.65
CA PRO A 456 24.00 10.21 -4.63
C PRO A 456 22.84 10.81 -3.82
N TYR A 457 22.05 9.97 -3.13
CA TYR A 457 20.88 10.41 -2.38
C TYR A 457 21.18 11.50 -1.35
N GLY A 458 22.28 11.36 -0.60
CA GLY A 458 22.69 12.33 0.42
C GLY A 458 23.00 13.72 -0.16
N THR A 459 23.60 13.78 -1.35
CA THR A 459 23.87 15.06 -2.04
C THR A 459 22.56 15.76 -2.40
N TRP A 460 21.61 15.03 -2.99
CA TRP A 460 20.30 15.60 -3.36
C TRP A 460 19.50 16.08 -2.14
N LEU A 461 19.56 15.33 -1.04
CA LEU A 461 18.92 15.72 0.21
C LEU A 461 19.50 17.02 0.75
N GLN A 462 20.83 17.17 0.75
CA GLN A 462 21.52 18.39 1.21
C GLN A 462 21.19 19.62 0.36
N GLU A 463 21.04 19.44 -0.95
CA GLU A 463 20.77 20.52 -1.90
C GLU A 463 19.29 20.95 -1.93
N SER A 464 18.36 20.01 -1.72
CA SER A 464 16.93 20.22 -2.04
C SER A 464 16.00 20.19 -0.83
N THR A 465 16.34 19.44 0.23
CA THR A 465 15.44 19.28 1.38
C THR A 465 15.36 20.55 2.19
N ARG A 466 14.15 20.96 2.53
CA ARG A 466 13.90 22.10 3.41
C ARG A 466 13.28 21.60 4.71
N SER A 467 13.63 22.21 5.82
CA SER A 467 13.04 21.93 7.13
C SER A 467 12.61 23.23 7.79
N ILE A 468 11.52 23.18 8.55
CA ILE A 468 11.08 24.31 9.35
C ILE A 468 11.80 24.23 10.69
N LYS A 469 12.44 25.33 11.09
CA LYS A 469 13.01 25.44 12.43
C LYS A 469 11.86 25.53 13.44
N PRO A 470 11.90 24.80 14.56
CA PRO A 470 10.89 24.92 15.60
C PRO A 470 10.69 26.39 15.99
N VAL A 471 9.45 26.86 15.91
CA VAL A 471 9.07 28.22 16.27
C VAL A 471 8.53 28.23 17.69
N ASN A 472 8.83 29.30 18.44
CA ASN A 472 8.29 29.46 19.79
C ASN A 472 6.77 29.61 19.75
N PHE A 473 6.10 29.02 20.74
CA PHE A 473 4.67 29.22 20.95
C PHE A 473 4.38 30.66 21.33
N GLN A 474 3.14 31.09 21.09
CA GLN A 474 2.70 32.41 21.54
C GLN A 474 2.70 32.50 23.07
N SER A 475 3.18 33.62 23.60
CA SER A 475 3.36 33.85 25.04
C SER A 475 2.16 34.51 25.72
N SER A 476 1.18 34.98 24.94
CA SER A 476 -0.04 35.63 25.44
C SER A 476 -1.27 35.23 24.61
N PRO A 477 -2.49 35.29 25.18
CA PRO A 477 -3.72 35.14 24.43
C PRO A 477 -3.87 36.23 23.37
N VAL A 478 -4.52 35.91 22.25
CA VAL A 478 -4.80 36.83 21.15
C VAL A 478 -6.26 37.29 21.17
N MET A 479 -7.15 36.47 21.71
CA MET A 479 -8.57 36.79 21.86
C MET A 479 -8.88 37.25 23.28
N ASP A 480 -9.90 38.10 23.44
CA ASP A 480 -10.49 38.34 24.75
C ASP A 480 -11.43 37.18 25.17
N ASN A 481 -11.86 37.18 26.44
CA ASN A 481 -12.69 36.12 27.01
C ASN A 481 -14.07 35.97 26.35
N GLU A 482 -14.67 37.05 25.88
CA GLU A 482 -15.99 36.99 25.23
C GLU A 482 -15.84 36.44 23.81
N THR A 483 -14.82 36.91 23.09
CA THR A 483 -14.51 36.48 21.73
C THR A 483 -14.18 34.99 21.68
N ILE A 484 -13.30 34.49 22.56
CA ILE A 484 -12.97 33.05 22.57
C ILE A 484 -14.19 32.19 22.90
N LEU A 485 -15.02 32.60 23.87
CA LEU A 485 -16.20 31.83 24.26
C LEU A 485 -17.20 31.72 23.10
N ARG A 486 -17.40 32.80 22.34
CA ARG A 486 -18.25 32.79 21.14
C ARG A 486 -17.69 31.85 20.06
N HIS A 487 -16.38 31.84 19.86
CA HIS A 487 -15.73 30.91 18.92
C HIS A 487 -15.86 29.45 19.38
N GLN A 488 -15.56 29.17 20.64
CA GLN A 488 -15.75 27.85 21.24
C GLN A 488 -17.18 27.34 21.03
N GLN A 489 -18.19 28.16 21.31
CA GLN A 489 -19.60 27.81 21.09
C GLN A 489 -19.91 27.55 19.61
N ALA A 490 -19.45 28.40 18.70
CA ALA A 490 -19.71 28.27 17.27
C ALA A 490 -19.08 27.01 16.66
N PHE A 491 -17.91 26.59 17.16
CA PHE A 491 -17.20 25.41 16.69
C PHE A 491 -17.54 24.14 17.49
N GLY A 492 -18.43 24.24 18.48
CA GLY A 492 -19.04 23.10 19.18
C GLY A 492 -18.29 22.63 20.43
N TYR A 493 -17.38 23.43 20.99
CA TYR A 493 -16.73 23.14 22.26
C TYR A 493 -17.77 23.14 23.38
N SER A 494 -17.78 22.07 24.17
CA SER A 494 -18.49 22.02 25.44
C SER A 494 -17.57 22.41 26.60
N SER A 495 -18.16 22.64 27.78
CA SER A 495 -17.40 22.81 29.01
C SER A 495 -16.58 21.57 29.36
N GLU A 496 -17.06 20.38 29.01
CA GLU A 496 -16.39 19.11 29.30
C GLU A 496 -15.19 18.91 28.38
N ASP A 497 -15.28 19.31 27.10
CA ASP A 497 -14.15 19.30 26.16
C ASP A 497 -12.99 20.16 26.68
N VAL A 498 -13.29 21.35 27.21
CA VAL A 498 -12.26 22.20 27.79
C VAL A 498 -11.73 21.57 29.07
N GLN A 499 -12.59 21.36 30.07
CA GLN A 499 -12.18 21.02 31.43
C GLN A 499 -11.59 19.61 31.58
N MET A 500 -12.12 18.63 30.85
CA MET A 500 -11.70 17.23 30.98
C MET A 500 -10.62 16.86 29.97
N VAL A 501 -10.68 17.41 28.75
CA VAL A 501 -9.78 17.04 27.64
C VAL A 501 -8.64 18.03 27.52
N ILE A 502 -8.91 19.29 27.15
CA ILE A 502 -7.85 20.28 26.85
C ILE A 502 -7.02 20.62 28.10
N GLU A 503 -7.65 20.90 29.24
CA GLU A 503 -6.93 21.23 30.48
C GLU A 503 -6.02 20.07 30.94
N THR A 504 -6.46 18.82 30.77
CA THR A 504 -5.67 17.63 31.13
C THR A 504 -4.45 17.50 30.23
N MET A 505 -4.63 17.60 28.91
CA MET A 505 -3.53 17.55 27.95
C MET A 505 -2.54 18.69 28.15
N ALA A 506 -3.03 19.93 28.34
CA ALA A 506 -2.18 21.08 28.57
C ALA A 506 -1.41 21.02 29.91
N SER A 507 -2.01 20.45 30.96
CA SER A 507 -1.36 20.34 32.27
C SER A 507 -0.36 19.19 32.36
N GLN A 508 -0.67 18.03 31.78
CA GLN A 508 0.08 16.78 32.00
C GLN A 508 0.86 16.28 30.77
N GLY A 509 0.53 16.75 29.56
CA GLY A 509 1.09 16.25 28.31
C GLY A 509 0.68 14.80 28.03
N LYS A 510 -0.58 14.48 28.35
CA LYS A 510 -1.23 13.18 28.19
C LYS A 510 -2.72 13.37 27.98
N GLU A 511 -3.33 12.54 27.15
CA GLU A 511 -4.79 12.47 27.05
C GLU A 511 -5.43 12.02 28.37
N PRO A 512 -6.69 12.42 28.66
CA PRO A 512 -7.36 12.02 29.90
C PRO A 512 -7.63 10.52 29.93
N THR A 513 -7.43 9.90 31.10
CA THR A 513 -7.90 8.55 31.39
C THR A 513 -9.30 8.60 31.99
N PHE A 514 -10.19 7.73 31.49
CA PHE A 514 -11.55 7.58 32.00
C PHE A 514 -11.88 6.09 32.25
N CYS A 515 -13.05 5.80 32.82
CA CYS A 515 -13.52 4.44 33.07
C CYS A 515 -15.01 4.28 32.75
N MET A 516 -15.53 3.05 32.83
CA MET A 516 -16.87 2.65 32.36
C MET A 516 -17.00 2.63 30.82
N GLY A 517 -18.14 2.16 30.33
CA GLY A 517 -18.46 2.12 28.90
C GLY A 517 -19.06 3.44 28.40
N ASP A 518 -19.08 3.61 27.08
CA ASP A 518 -19.76 4.72 26.40
C ASP A 518 -21.29 4.51 26.45
N ASP A 519 -21.96 5.14 27.43
CA ASP A 519 -23.38 4.96 27.74
C ASP A 519 -24.29 6.07 27.14
N ILE A 520 -23.76 6.86 26.20
CA ILE A 520 -24.55 7.87 25.48
C ILE A 520 -25.10 7.30 24.16
N PRO A 521 -26.19 7.86 23.60
CA PRO A 521 -26.66 7.47 22.28
C PRO A 521 -25.57 7.68 21.21
N LEU A 522 -25.55 6.81 20.18
CA LEU A 522 -24.77 7.07 18.97
C LEU A 522 -25.10 8.48 18.43
N ALA A 523 -24.10 9.19 17.89
CA ALA A 523 -24.24 10.58 17.45
C ALA A 523 -25.48 10.83 16.55
N VAL A 524 -25.78 9.89 15.66
CA VAL A 524 -26.95 9.95 14.75
C VAL A 524 -28.31 9.82 15.47
N LEU A 525 -28.35 9.21 16.66
CA LEU A 525 -29.55 9.01 17.47
C LEU A 525 -29.69 10.05 18.59
N SER A 526 -28.63 10.82 18.84
CA SER A 526 -28.59 11.82 19.89
C SER A 526 -29.53 12.99 19.58
N GLN A 527 -30.15 13.53 20.62
CA GLN A 527 -30.95 14.76 20.53
C GLN A 527 -30.06 16.02 20.67
N LYS A 528 -28.79 15.86 21.03
CA LYS A 528 -27.82 16.94 21.16
C LYS A 528 -27.01 17.09 19.86
N PRO A 529 -26.53 18.31 19.52
CA PRO A 529 -25.65 18.48 18.38
C PRO A 529 -24.31 17.77 18.62
N HIS A 530 -23.81 17.10 17.59
CA HIS A 530 -22.53 16.40 17.59
C HIS A 530 -21.62 16.95 16.51
N MET A 531 -20.31 16.87 16.73
CA MET A 531 -19.35 17.17 15.67
C MET A 531 -19.32 16.05 14.65
N LEU A 532 -18.91 16.37 13.42
CA LEU A 532 -18.82 15.36 12.35
C LEU A 532 -17.88 14.20 12.72
N PHE A 533 -16.86 14.46 13.54
CA PHE A 533 -15.93 13.46 14.04
C PHE A 533 -16.61 12.30 14.78
N ASP A 534 -17.69 12.55 15.52
CA ASP A 534 -18.34 11.53 16.36
C ASP A 534 -19.00 10.38 15.56
N TYR A 535 -19.23 10.62 14.26
CA TYR A 535 -19.77 9.67 13.31
C TYR A 535 -18.70 8.72 12.75
N PHE A 536 -17.42 9.05 12.93
CA PHE A 536 -16.30 8.21 12.52
C PHE A 536 -15.84 7.38 13.71
N LYS A 537 -15.64 6.07 13.48
CA LYS A 537 -15.11 5.16 14.51
C LYS A 537 -13.76 4.64 14.05
N GLN A 538 -12.79 4.69 14.95
CA GLN A 538 -11.45 4.18 14.67
C GLN A 538 -11.52 2.67 14.45
N ARG A 539 -10.96 2.21 13.33
CA ARG A 539 -10.76 0.79 13.10
C ARG A 539 -9.59 0.31 13.95
N PHE A 540 -9.65 -0.93 14.40
CA PHE A 540 -8.55 -1.58 15.09
C PHE A 540 -8.32 -2.97 14.51
N ALA A 541 -7.09 -3.45 14.68
CA ALA A 541 -6.69 -4.78 14.25
C ALA A 541 -7.07 -5.82 15.29
N GLN A 542 -7.58 -6.96 14.83
CA GLN A 542 -7.90 -8.10 15.68
C GLN A 542 -7.64 -9.39 14.92
N VAL A 543 -6.93 -10.34 15.55
CA VAL A 543 -6.55 -11.66 15.02
C VAL A 543 -5.61 -11.62 13.80
N THR A 544 -5.99 -10.92 12.73
CA THR A 544 -5.38 -11.03 11.40
C THR A 544 -4.02 -10.33 11.32
N ASN A 545 -3.89 -9.18 12.00
CA ASN A 545 -2.63 -8.53 12.29
C ASN A 545 -2.61 -8.02 13.76
N PRO A 546 -1.43 -7.92 14.39
CA PRO A 546 -1.31 -7.39 15.74
C PRO A 546 -1.34 -5.85 15.74
N ALA A 547 -1.79 -5.27 16.86
CA ALA A 547 -1.51 -3.87 17.19
C ALA A 547 -0.07 -3.74 17.71
N ILE A 548 0.50 -2.54 17.58
CA ILE A 548 1.85 -2.20 18.07
C ILE A 548 1.75 -1.44 19.40
N ASP A 549 2.75 -1.57 20.26
CA ASP A 549 2.82 -0.82 21.52
C ASP A 549 3.41 0.58 21.30
N PRO A 550 2.60 1.67 21.36
CA PRO A 550 3.09 3.01 21.06
C PRO A 550 4.16 3.53 22.03
N LEU A 551 4.26 2.94 23.22
CA LEU A 551 5.18 3.37 24.28
C LEU A 551 6.48 2.56 24.27
N ARG A 552 6.38 1.23 24.15
CA ARG A 552 7.54 0.33 24.20
C ARG A 552 8.23 0.19 22.84
N GLU A 553 7.45 0.26 21.76
CA GLU A 553 7.94 0.10 20.39
C GLU A 553 7.98 1.45 19.66
N GLY A 554 7.92 2.58 20.39
CA GLY A 554 7.99 3.96 19.86
C GLY A 554 9.06 4.22 18.80
N LEU A 555 10.19 3.52 18.86
CA LEU A 555 11.31 3.66 17.93
C LEU A 555 10.96 3.25 16.49
N VAL A 556 9.94 2.41 16.30
CA VAL A 556 9.48 1.97 14.98
C VAL A 556 8.30 2.82 14.47
N MET A 557 7.92 3.90 15.13
CA MET A 557 6.87 4.82 14.67
C MET A 557 7.45 6.20 14.37
N SER A 558 6.78 6.94 13.48
CA SER A 558 7.18 8.29 13.11
C SER A 558 5.93 9.11 12.74
N LEU A 559 5.89 10.34 13.22
CA LEU A 559 4.90 11.35 12.87
C LEU A 559 5.45 12.38 11.87
N GLU A 560 6.63 12.15 11.31
CA GLU A 560 7.17 13.06 10.30
C GLU A 560 6.29 13.14 9.05
N VAL A 561 6.22 14.34 8.50
CA VAL A 561 5.43 14.65 7.31
C VAL A 561 6.28 15.44 6.32
N ASN A 562 6.13 15.12 5.04
CA ASN A 562 6.69 15.90 3.95
C ASN A 562 5.59 16.74 3.27
N ILE A 563 5.80 18.05 3.18
CA ILE A 563 4.88 19.02 2.60
C ILE A 563 5.40 19.46 1.23
N GLY A 564 4.50 19.48 0.24
CA GLY A 564 4.76 19.96 -1.12
C GLY A 564 4.41 18.92 -2.18
N LYS A 565 4.87 19.17 -3.41
CA LYS A 565 4.69 18.24 -4.52
C LYS A 565 5.42 16.93 -4.23
N ARG A 566 4.78 15.81 -4.52
CA ARG A 566 5.38 14.47 -4.50
C ARG A 566 5.91 14.13 -5.90
N GLY A 567 7.14 13.65 -5.92
CA GLY A 567 7.90 13.34 -7.14
C GLY A 567 7.44 12.09 -7.90
N ASN A 568 8.08 11.84 -9.04
CA ASN A 568 7.87 10.65 -9.85
C ASN A 568 8.66 9.48 -9.25
N ILE A 569 7.99 8.37 -8.92
CA ILE A 569 8.63 7.21 -8.27
C ILE A 569 9.39 6.30 -9.23
N LEU A 570 9.19 6.44 -10.55
CA LEU A 570 9.91 5.61 -11.54
C LEU A 570 11.26 6.21 -11.91
N GLU A 571 11.37 7.54 -11.90
CA GLU A 571 12.62 8.26 -12.17
C GLU A 571 13.29 8.71 -10.89
N VAL A 572 14.63 8.81 -10.92
CA VAL A 572 15.42 9.28 -9.79
C VAL A 572 16.10 10.60 -10.15
N GLY A 573 15.87 11.62 -9.33
CA GLY A 573 16.54 12.90 -9.44
C GLY A 573 16.40 13.77 -8.19
N PRO A 574 17.16 14.88 -8.11
CA PRO A 574 17.12 15.83 -6.98
C PRO A 574 15.74 16.47 -6.78
N GLU A 575 14.95 16.62 -7.84
CA GLU A 575 13.62 17.22 -7.82
C GLU A 575 12.63 16.47 -6.92
N ASN A 576 12.83 15.17 -6.72
CA ASN A 576 11.99 14.37 -5.82
C ASN A 576 12.23 14.71 -4.34
N ALA A 577 13.40 15.25 -3.99
CA ALA A 577 13.76 15.64 -2.63
C ALA A 577 13.32 17.08 -2.26
N ASP A 578 12.75 17.86 -3.19
CA ASP A 578 12.38 19.26 -2.97
C ASP A 578 11.05 19.43 -2.20
N GLN A 579 11.04 18.96 -0.96
CA GLN A 579 9.90 19.06 -0.03
C GLN A 579 10.29 19.73 1.28
N VAL A 580 9.29 20.16 2.04
CA VAL A 580 9.46 20.71 3.39
C VAL A 580 9.15 19.61 4.41
N THR A 581 10.14 19.18 5.19
CA THR A 581 9.99 18.17 6.24
C THR A 581 9.52 18.80 7.55
N LEU A 582 8.51 18.18 8.17
CA LEU A 582 7.97 18.50 9.48
C LEU A 582 8.21 17.32 10.43
N SER A 583 8.50 17.60 11.70
CA SER A 583 8.69 16.58 12.75
C SER A 583 7.37 15.95 13.23
N SER A 584 6.25 16.64 13.02
CA SER A 584 4.90 16.27 13.46
C SER A 584 3.86 16.84 12.50
N PRO A 585 2.68 16.21 12.32
CA PRO A 585 1.56 16.82 11.61
C PRO A 585 0.91 17.95 12.41
N VAL A 586 1.23 18.13 13.70
CA VAL A 586 0.61 19.18 14.53
C VAL A 586 1.51 20.41 14.53
N LEU A 587 0.97 21.53 14.03
CA LEU A 587 1.65 22.80 13.86
C LEU A 587 1.21 23.81 14.91
N ASN A 588 2.14 24.58 15.45
CA ASN A 588 1.80 25.84 16.10
C ASN A 588 1.61 26.97 15.07
N GLU A 589 1.10 28.11 15.52
CA GLU A 589 0.77 29.24 14.63
C GLU A 589 2.01 29.79 13.90
N GLY A 590 3.17 29.82 14.55
CA GLY A 590 4.42 30.31 13.96
C GLY A 590 5.01 29.36 12.91
N GLU A 591 4.83 28.05 13.07
CA GLU A 591 5.21 27.04 12.08
C GLU A 591 4.31 27.13 10.84
N LEU A 592 3.00 27.34 11.02
CA LEU A 592 2.08 27.61 9.92
C LEU A 592 2.45 28.89 9.17
N GLU A 593 2.78 29.98 9.88
CA GLU A 593 3.27 31.21 9.24
C GLU A 593 4.56 31.00 8.44
N SER A 594 5.43 30.11 8.90
CA SER A 594 6.66 29.76 8.19
C SER A 594 6.36 29.03 6.89
N LEU A 595 5.39 28.11 6.89
CA LEU A 595 4.89 27.46 5.68
C LEU A 595 4.29 28.47 4.69
N LEU A 596 3.48 29.43 5.19
CA LEU A 596 2.83 30.47 4.37
C LEU A 596 3.84 31.38 3.66
N LYS A 597 5.07 31.50 4.18
CA LYS A 597 6.15 32.32 3.63
C LYS A 597 7.10 31.53 2.70
N ASP A 598 6.92 30.21 2.55
CA ASP A 598 7.81 29.40 1.71
C ASP A 598 7.61 29.74 0.21
N PRO A 599 8.67 30.17 -0.50
CA PRO A 599 8.56 30.65 -1.87
C PRO A 599 8.28 29.56 -2.90
N LYS A 600 8.64 28.29 -2.63
CA LYS A 600 8.40 27.20 -3.60
C LYS A 600 7.05 26.53 -3.38
N LEU A 601 6.56 26.46 -2.13
CA LEU A 601 5.25 25.89 -1.83
C LEU A 601 4.11 26.71 -2.45
N LYS A 602 4.32 28.01 -2.65
CA LYS A 602 3.31 28.96 -3.16
C LYS A 602 1.94 28.76 -2.49
N PRO A 603 1.87 28.93 -1.16
CA PRO A 603 0.70 28.52 -0.39
C PRO A 603 -0.55 29.32 -0.79
N LYS A 604 -1.68 28.64 -0.89
CA LYS A 604 -2.99 29.25 -1.13
C LYS A 604 -3.88 29.00 0.08
N VAL A 605 -4.30 30.08 0.73
CA VAL A 605 -5.30 30.03 1.80
C VAL A 605 -6.69 29.99 1.17
N LEU A 606 -7.49 29.01 1.57
CA LEU A 606 -8.87 28.81 1.14
C LEU A 606 -9.78 28.94 2.36
N SER A 607 -10.73 29.87 2.30
CA SER A 607 -11.70 30.06 3.37
C SER A 607 -12.73 28.94 3.35
N THR A 608 -13.04 28.37 4.51
CA THR A 608 -14.07 27.33 4.65
C THR A 608 -15.43 27.87 5.05
N TYR A 609 -15.67 29.19 4.95
CA TYR A 609 -16.96 29.79 5.24
C TYR A 609 -17.88 29.80 4.03
N PHE A 610 -19.18 29.54 4.24
CA PHE A 610 -20.18 29.61 3.18
C PHE A 610 -21.34 30.54 3.54
N ASN A 611 -22.02 31.09 2.52
CA ASN A 611 -23.05 32.11 2.72
C ASN A 611 -24.45 31.48 2.66
N ILE A 612 -25.29 31.76 3.66
CA ILE A 612 -26.68 31.27 3.75
C ILE A 612 -27.74 32.36 3.54
N ARG A 613 -27.35 33.60 3.17
CA ARG A 613 -28.28 34.73 2.96
C ARG A 613 -29.32 34.49 1.86
N LYS A 614 -29.03 33.61 0.90
CA LYS A 614 -29.92 33.24 -0.21
C LYS A 614 -30.81 32.02 0.07
N GLY A 615 -30.73 31.43 1.26
CA GLY A 615 -31.41 30.19 1.64
C GLY A 615 -30.43 29.10 2.09
N LEU A 616 -30.94 28.12 2.84
CA LEU A 616 -30.18 27.00 3.39
C LEU A 616 -30.06 25.82 2.39
N ASP A 617 -31.10 25.61 1.58
CA ASP A 617 -31.16 24.45 0.70
C ASP A 617 -30.04 24.48 -0.34
N GLY A 618 -29.20 23.44 -0.34
CA GLY A 618 -28.07 23.29 -1.24
C GLY A 618 -26.90 24.27 -0.99
N SER A 619 -26.95 25.14 0.02
CA SER A 619 -25.90 26.15 0.25
C SER A 619 -24.55 25.51 0.60
N LEU A 620 -24.57 24.47 1.44
CA LEU A 620 -23.38 23.72 1.83
C LEU A 620 -22.80 22.93 0.64
N GLU A 621 -23.66 22.25 -0.13
CA GLU A 621 -23.25 21.48 -1.30
C GLU A 621 -22.57 22.36 -2.34
N ASN A 622 -23.16 23.52 -2.66
CA ASN A 622 -22.60 24.47 -3.60
C ASN A 622 -21.28 25.06 -3.10
N ALA A 623 -21.16 25.32 -1.79
CA ALA A 623 -19.93 25.81 -1.19
C ALA A 623 -18.79 24.79 -1.27
N ILE A 624 -19.08 23.51 -1.02
CA ILE A 624 -18.09 22.44 -1.15
C ILE A 624 -17.63 22.31 -2.60
N LYS A 625 -18.55 22.35 -3.58
CA LYS A 625 -18.19 22.32 -5.01
C LYS A 625 -17.29 23.50 -5.39
N ALA A 626 -17.66 24.71 -4.99
CA ALA A 626 -16.86 25.91 -5.23
C ALA A 626 -15.47 25.83 -4.58
N LEU A 627 -15.39 25.30 -3.35
CA LEU A 627 -14.12 25.11 -2.64
C LEU A 627 -13.23 24.07 -3.36
N CYS A 628 -13.81 22.98 -3.85
CA CYS A 628 -13.11 21.99 -4.68
C CYS A 628 -12.56 22.61 -5.98
N GLU A 629 -13.38 23.42 -6.67
CA GLU A 629 -12.97 24.12 -7.90
C GLU A 629 -11.86 25.14 -7.66
N GLU A 630 -11.94 25.91 -6.56
CA GLU A 630 -10.88 26.87 -6.18
C GLU A 630 -9.57 26.14 -5.84
N ALA A 631 -9.65 25.02 -5.12
CA ALA A 631 -8.50 24.18 -4.81
C ALA A 631 -7.85 23.60 -6.08
N ASP A 632 -8.64 23.06 -7.02
CA ASP A 632 -8.15 22.58 -8.31
C ASP A 632 -7.42 23.71 -9.07
N ALA A 633 -8.07 24.87 -9.23
CA ALA A 633 -7.49 26.01 -9.92
C ALA A 633 -6.18 26.49 -9.29
N ALA A 634 -6.10 26.51 -7.96
CA ALA A 634 -4.88 26.86 -7.23
C ALA A 634 -3.73 25.88 -7.51
N VAL A 635 -4.01 24.57 -7.49
CA VAL A 635 -2.99 23.55 -7.79
C VAL A 635 -2.53 23.63 -9.24
N ARG A 636 -3.45 23.81 -10.20
CA ARG A 636 -3.10 24.01 -11.62
C ARG A 636 -2.28 25.28 -11.86
N SER A 637 -2.47 26.32 -11.04
CA SER A 637 -1.65 27.54 -11.08
C SER A 637 -0.25 27.36 -10.45
N GLY A 638 0.06 26.18 -9.91
CA GLY A 638 1.35 25.82 -9.36
C GLY A 638 1.47 25.94 -7.83
N SER A 639 0.35 26.06 -7.11
CA SER A 639 0.34 25.97 -5.65
C SER A 639 0.62 24.53 -5.21
N GLN A 640 1.61 24.34 -4.32
CA GLN A 640 1.94 23.04 -3.72
C GLN A 640 1.46 22.90 -2.28
N LEU A 641 0.81 23.93 -1.73
CA LEU A 641 0.26 23.93 -0.39
C LEU A 641 -1.09 24.63 -0.37
N LEU A 642 -2.15 23.88 -0.04
CA LEU A 642 -3.47 24.40 0.22
C LEU A 642 -3.67 24.50 1.74
N VAL A 643 -4.00 25.68 2.24
CA VAL A 643 -4.33 25.90 3.65
C VAL A 643 -5.83 26.15 3.76
N LEU A 644 -6.58 25.18 4.29
CA LEU A 644 -8.01 25.31 4.53
C LEU A 644 -8.19 25.96 5.90
N SER A 645 -8.75 27.16 5.93
CA SER A 645 -8.83 27.97 7.14
C SER A 645 -10.26 28.38 7.48
N ASP A 646 -10.67 28.10 8.71
CA ASP A 646 -11.87 28.64 9.35
C ASP A 646 -11.55 29.82 10.31
N ARG A 647 -10.31 30.31 10.28
CA ARG A 647 -9.87 31.48 11.05
C ARG A 647 -10.61 32.73 10.58
N SER A 648 -11.26 33.43 11.51
CA SER A 648 -11.95 34.71 11.27
C SER A 648 -11.80 35.63 12.48
N GLU A 649 -11.72 36.94 12.24
CA GLU A 649 -11.75 37.95 13.32
C GLU A 649 -13.17 38.11 13.90
N ALA A 650 -14.20 37.92 13.07
CA ALA A 650 -15.60 38.08 13.46
C ALA A 650 -16.47 36.96 12.88
N LEU A 651 -17.33 36.39 13.73
CA LEU A 651 -18.30 35.39 13.33
C LEU A 651 -19.59 36.06 12.85
N GLU A 652 -19.98 35.82 11.60
CA GLU A 652 -21.23 36.31 11.03
C GLU A 652 -22.33 35.24 11.13
N PRO A 653 -23.53 35.55 11.66
CA PRO A 653 -24.65 34.59 11.72
C PRO A 653 -25.06 34.02 10.35
N THR A 654 -24.80 34.77 9.27
CA THR A 654 -25.15 34.37 7.89
C THR A 654 -24.01 33.68 7.14
N ARG A 655 -22.88 33.42 7.80
CA ARG A 655 -21.72 32.74 7.23
C ARG A 655 -21.15 31.72 8.22
N PRO A 656 -21.77 30.53 8.36
CA PRO A 656 -21.18 29.43 9.11
C PRO A 656 -19.95 28.85 8.40
N ALA A 657 -19.07 28.22 9.18
CA ALA A 657 -17.95 27.44 8.65
C ALA A 657 -18.42 26.04 8.21
N VAL A 658 -17.84 25.52 7.12
CA VAL A 658 -17.94 24.11 6.75
C VAL A 658 -17.16 23.29 7.78
N PRO A 659 -17.72 22.18 8.31
CA PRO A 659 -16.96 21.27 9.17
C PRO A 659 -15.63 20.88 8.52
N ILE A 660 -14.50 21.11 9.20
CA ILE A 660 -13.18 21.03 8.57
C ILE A 660 -12.88 19.64 8.00
N LEU A 661 -13.35 18.57 8.66
CA LEU A 661 -13.21 17.20 8.18
C LEU A 661 -13.90 16.98 6.82
N LEU A 662 -15.06 17.61 6.61
CA LEU A 662 -15.78 17.54 5.34
C LEU A 662 -15.04 18.32 4.24
N ALA A 663 -14.51 19.51 4.56
CA ALA A 663 -13.74 20.31 3.61
C ALA A 663 -12.45 19.58 3.17
N VAL A 664 -11.68 19.05 4.11
CA VAL A 664 -10.46 18.27 3.83
C VAL A 664 -10.78 17.05 2.98
N GLY A 665 -11.77 16.24 3.39
CA GLY A 665 -12.15 15.03 2.68
C GLY A 665 -12.64 15.31 1.25
N ALA A 666 -13.48 16.33 1.07
CA ALA A 666 -14.01 16.69 -0.25
C ALA A 666 -12.90 17.15 -1.21
N ILE A 667 -12.01 18.03 -0.77
CA ILE A 667 -10.89 18.50 -1.59
C ILE A 667 -9.91 17.36 -1.85
N HIS A 668 -9.58 16.55 -0.84
CA HIS A 668 -8.68 15.41 -1.01
C HIS A 668 -9.16 14.47 -2.12
N GLN A 669 -10.44 14.09 -2.08
CA GLN A 669 -11.05 13.20 -3.07
C GLN A 669 -11.16 13.85 -4.45
N HIS A 670 -11.55 15.13 -4.51
CA HIS A 670 -11.62 15.87 -5.77
C HIS A 670 -10.25 15.96 -6.47
N LEU A 671 -9.19 16.23 -5.70
CA LEU A 671 -7.83 16.28 -6.24
C LEU A 671 -7.33 14.89 -6.69
N ILE A 672 -7.75 13.79 -6.04
CA ILE A 672 -7.46 12.43 -6.52
C ILE A 672 -8.15 12.21 -7.86
N GLN A 673 -9.46 12.47 -7.94
CA GLN A 673 -10.29 12.27 -9.13
C GLN A 673 -9.77 13.03 -10.36
N ASN A 674 -9.17 14.21 -10.14
CA ASN A 674 -8.63 15.06 -11.18
C ASN A 674 -7.13 14.85 -11.45
N GLY A 675 -6.48 13.88 -10.77
CA GLY A 675 -5.05 13.59 -10.94
C GLY A 675 -4.11 14.68 -10.41
N LEU A 676 -4.57 15.50 -9.47
CA LEU A 676 -3.85 16.65 -8.92
C LEU A 676 -3.30 16.43 -7.52
N ARG A 677 -3.73 15.37 -6.80
CA ARG A 677 -3.38 15.17 -5.38
C ARG A 677 -1.88 15.04 -5.10
N MET A 678 -1.10 14.59 -6.09
CA MET A 678 0.37 14.51 -5.99
C MET A 678 1.08 15.87 -6.11
N SER A 679 0.38 16.91 -6.57
CA SER A 679 0.98 18.22 -6.82
C SER A 679 0.94 19.15 -5.61
N ALA A 680 0.14 18.86 -4.58
CA ALA A 680 0.01 19.71 -3.41
C ALA A 680 -0.30 18.95 -2.12
N SER A 681 0.11 19.52 -0.99
CA SER A 681 -0.31 19.12 0.36
C SER A 681 -1.50 19.94 0.84
N ILE A 682 -2.26 19.39 1.79
CA ILE A 682 -3.40 20.06 2.42
C ILE A 682 -3.07 20.29 3.89
N VAL A 683 -3.23 21.51 4.38
CA VAL A 683 -3.08 21.86 5.80
C VAL A 683 -4.41 22.41 6.31
N ALA A 684 -4.86 21.92 7.47
CA ALA A 684 -6.06 22.41 8.13
C ALA A 684 -5.69 23.43 9.22
N ASP A 685 -6.02 24.71 9.02
CA ASP A 685 -5.94 25.76 10.05
C ASP A 685 -7.33 25.92 10.66
N THR A 686 -7.59 25.23 11.78
CA THR A 686 -8.96 25.01 12.24
C THR A 686 -9.19 25.25 13.72
N ALA A 687 -10.35 25.82 14.03
CA ALA A 687 -10.91 25.86 15.35
C ALA A 687 -11.51 24.53 15.81
N GLN A 688 -11.95 23.63 14.91
CA GLN A 688 -12.70 22.42 15.29
C GLN A 688 -11.80 21.19 15.51
N CYS A 689 -10.60 21.38 16.08
CA CYS A 689 -9.66 20.28 16.37
C CYS A 689 -8.92 20.51 17.68
N PHE A 690 -9.18 19.65 18.66
CA PHE A 690 -8.61 19.68 20.00
C PHE A 690 -8.38 18.29 20.63
N SER A 691 -9.02 17.22 20.16
CA SER A 691 -8.81 15.85 20.68
C SER A 691 -8.00 14.98 19.73
N THR A 692 -7.34 13.95 20.26
CA THR A 692 -6.52 12.99 19.50
C THR A 692 -7.28 12.36 18.32
N HIS A 693 -8.56 12.03 18.52
CA HIS A 693 -9.42 11.48 17.48
C HIS A 693 -9.65 12.45 16.31
N GLN A 694 -9.82 13.75 16.60
CA GLN A 694 -10.04 14.76 15.56
C GLN A 694 -8.80 14.94 14.66
N PHE A 695 -7.60 14.94 15.26
CA PHE A 695 -6.35 14.92 14.49
C PHE A 695 -6.26 13.66 13.62
N ALA A 696 -6.53 12.47 14.19
CA ALA A 696 -6.48 11.21 13.46
C ALA A 696 -7.44 11.19 12.26
N CYS A 697 -8.67 11.69 12.43
CA CYS A 697 -9.62 11.83 11.33
C CYS A 697 -9.12 12.77 10.25
N LEU A 698 -8.64 13.98 10.60
CA LEU A 698 -8.16 14.93 9.59
C LEU A 698 -7.00 14.34 8.78
N ILE A 699 -6.03 13.70 9.44
CA ILE A 699 -4.90 13.05 8.77
C ILE A 699 -5.38 11.90 7.88
N GLY A 700 -6.21 11.00 8.41
CA GLY A 700 -6.73 9.84 7.68
C GLY A 700 -7.54 10.20 6.44
N TYR A 701 -8.21 11.36 6.44
CA TYR A 701 -9.01 11.86 5.31
C TYR A 701 -8.27 12.86 4.41
N GLY A 702 -6.96 13.06 4.59
CA GLY A 702 -6.08 13.67 3.59
C GLY A 702 -5.33 14.93 4.00
N ALA A 703 -5.49 15.43 5.24
CA ALA A 703 -4.66 16.51 5.77
C ALA A 703 -3.23 16.02 5.99
N SER A 704 -2.26 16.80 5.51
CA SER A 704 -0.84 16.56 5.77
C SER A 704 -0.42 17.15 7.11
N ALA A 705 -0.95 18.32 7.50
CA ALA A 705 -0.71 18.90 8.81
C ALA A 705 -1.93 19.70 9.30
N ILE A 706 -1.99 19.98 10.59
CA ILE A 706 -3.10 20.64 11.28
C ILE A 706 -2.55 21.70 12.22
N CYS A 707 -3.05 22.93 12.11
CA CYS A 707 -2.85 23.99 13.08
C CYS A 707 -4.15 24.15 13.91
N PRO A 708 -4.20 23.63 15.15
CA PRO A 708 -5.40 23.65 16.01
C PRO A 708 -5.50 24.99 16.77
N TYR A 709 -5.63 26.11 16.04
CA TYR A 709 -5.38 27.43 16.61
C TYR A 709 -6.27 27.80 17.79
N LEU A 710 -7.55 27.40 17.77
CA LEU A 710 -8.48 27.71 18.87
C LEU A 710 -8.19 26.87 20.11
N ALA A 711 -7.68 25.64 19.94
CA ALA A 711 -7.24 24.80 21.04
C ALA A 711 -5.99 25.38 21.72
N LEU A 712 -5.03 25.89 20.93
CA LEU A 712 -3.83 26.57 21.45
C LEU A 712 -4.20 27.86 22.17
N GLU A 713 -5.10 28.68 21.61
CA GLU A 713 -5.66 29.85 22.28
C GLU A 713 -6.36 29.47 23.60
N THR A 714 -7.15 28.38 23.60
CA THR A 714 -7.81 27.87 24.80
C THR A 714 -6.81 27.46 25.88
N CYS A 715 -5.69 26.83 25.53
CA CYS A 715 -4.60 26.52 26.46
C CYS A 715 -4.01 27.79 27.08
N ARG A 716 -3.80 28.84 26.27
CA ARG A 716 -3.29 30.15 26.73
C ARG A 716 -4.25 30.80 27.73
N GLN A 717 -5.55 30.83 27.43
CA GLN A 717 -6.58 31.36 28.32
C GLN A 717 -6.70 30.57 29.62
N TRP A 718 -6.79 29.24 29.54
CA TRP A 718 -6.88 28.37 30.71
C TRP A 718 -5.72 28.62 31.67
N ARG A 719 -4.50 28.68 31.13
CA ARG A 719 -3.29 28.89 31.93
C ARG A 719 -3.28 30.23 32.66
N LEU A 720 -3.82 31.28 32.05
CA LEU A 720 -3.87 32.62 32.65
C LEU A 720 -5.10 32.86 33.53
N SER A 721 -6.05 31.93 33.58
CA SER A 721 -7.23 32.08 34.42
C SER A 721 -6.87 32.17 35.91
N ASN A 722 -7.58 33.03 36.64
CA ASN A 722 -7.37 33.22 38.08
C ASN A 722 -7.51 31.90 38.86
N LYS A 723 -8.42 31.03 38.42
CA LYS A 723 -8.62 29.70 39.01
C LYS A 723 -7.35 28.85 38.88
N THR A 724 -6.83 28.72 37.66
CA THR A 724 -5.63 27.89 37.38
C THR A 724 -4.39 28.45 38.09
N VAL A 725 -4.20 29.77 38.08
CA VAL A 725 -3.10 30.42 38.80
C VAL A 725 -3.16 30.12 40.31
N ASN A 726 -4.35 30.18 40.90
CA ASN A 726 -4.53 29.86 42.33
C ASN A 726 -4.32 28.36 42.62
N LEU A 727 -4.74 27.45 41.73
CA LEU A 727 -4.50 26.02 41.88
C LEU A 727 -3.00 25.69 41.85
N MET A 728 -2.24 26.29 40.93
CA MET A 728 -0.78 26.14 40.87
C MET A 728 -0.10 26.73 42.10
N ARG A 729 -0.50 27.94 42.52
CA ARG A 729 0.06 28.60 43.72
C ARG A 729 -0.14 27.76 44.98
N ASN A 730 -1.29 27.09 45.09
CA ASN A 730 -1.63 26.25 46.23
C ASN A 730 -1.10 24.81 46.11
N GLY A 731 -0.28 24.49 45.10
CA GLY A 731 0.29 23.17 44.89
C GLY A 731 -0.72 22.07 44.49
N LYS A 732 -1.95 22.45 44.13
CA LYS A 732 -3.00 21.50 43.70
C LYS A 732 -2.85 21.06 42.24
N MET A 733 -2.00 21.73 41.48
CA MET A 733 -1.68 21.43 40.08
C MET A 733 -0.19 21.72 39.82
N PRO A 734 0.49 20.96 38.94
CA PRO A 734 1.86 21.27 38.54
C PRO A 734 1.99 22.68 37.95
N THR A 735 3.06 23.39 38.30
CA THR A 735 3.38 24.68 37.69
C THR A 735 3.88 24.48 36.27
N VAL A 736 3.08 24.89 35.29
CA VAL A 736 3.48 24.94 33.87
C VAL A 736 3.60 26.38 33.40
N THR A 737 4.44 26.68 32.40
CA THR A 737 4.44 28.00 31.73
C THR A 737 3.38 28.03 30.62
N ILE A 738 3.10 29.19 30.04
CA ILE A 738 2.16 29.32 28.89
C ILE A 738 2.67 28.52 27.69
N GLU A 739 3.97 28.62 27.40
CA GLU A 739 4.60 27.82 26.35
C GLU A 739 4.58 26.33 26.68
N GLN A 740 4.84 25.95 27.93
CA GLN A 740 4.82 24.54 28.33
C GLN A 740 3.42 23.94 28.25
N ALA A 741 2.37 24.70 28.56
CA ALA A 741 0.99 24.25 28.43
C ALA A 741 0.65 23.87 26.97
N GLN A 742 1.07 24.69 26.01
CA GLN A 742 0.86 24.41 24.59
C GLN A 742 1.75 23.26 24.10
N ARG A 743 3.01 23.19 24.54
CA ARG A 743 3.90 22.05 24.25
C ARG A 743 3.34 20.73 24.78
N ASN A 744 2.79 20.75 25.99
CA ASN A 744 2.14 19.60 26.59
C ASN A 744 0.90 19.19 25.78
N PHE A 745 0.09 20.15 25.34
CA PHE A 745 -1.08 19.83 24.50
C PHE A 745 -0.70 19.15 23.17
N ILE A 746 0.40 19.58 22.52
CA ILE A 746 0.87 18.97 21.27
C ILE A 746 1.51 17.59 21.48
N LYS A 747 2.12 17.37 22.65
CA LYS A 747 2.77 16.11 23.01
C LYS A 747 1.76 15.03 23.38
#